data_AF-A0A6A4XGP1-F1
#
_entry.id   AF-A0A6A4XGP1-F1
#
_cell.length_a   1.000
_cell.length_b   1.000
_cell.length_c   1.000
_cell.angle_alpha   90.00
_cell.angle_beta   90.00
_cell.angle_gamma   90.00
#
_symmetry.space_group_name_H-M   'P 1'
#
loop_
_entity.id
_entity.type
_entity.pdbx_description
1 polymer ?
#
loop_
_entity_poly.entity_id
_entity_poly.type
_entity_poly.pdbx_seq_one_letter_code
_entity_poly.pdbx_strand_id
1 'polypeptide(L)'
;MACSRLVLLALCACAVVSGSEHHVHVHFDESEVENAINVAAARVKTQLERSRDSGGRADPFSAAALWTAAHLPSYKGRNSSAVALIAEEATRHLVVSHGMDMAEVGSEMPGVDLSGTILGQYCPVSGDRTCQPQKYRSLDGFCNNVQHASWGSAQTAFARLLQPAYADGLSAPRGQSVSGGDLPSARSLSGRLAHPGHNRHEFVTALMAVWAEFVHHDLVHIASGAPVLASRRAAPTRAMPPGSALTAALTSQAAHIAFQPPTQTGVIQVGRLCRLTSDGGATSCCRDGAREPHCLPILSPGHCQEYVRSLSSLQMGCHLGPREQMNLATSFLDGSGLYGTTKQSAHRLRCPLAADPRANSHSAISAIYALLAREHNRIAAQLSETNPHWGDERTYQETRRLIIAQLQHITFKEFVPAVLGQEVTKFFDLELLSAGFHQHYSMDEYPGVSNAAASTALKFYLALLPGYLQYINVNGEAEGEAPLSASFFAPFDLYKEGRLEQVLLGLTGSQASQGDSITEQLTDALGLDLAADTIQQARDHGVAAYTQWRQLCGLPPVTQFRDLNTTMAPSKIDMLRSMYRSPADIDLFVGGVLESPVEGAVVGPTFACLLGQQFQLVRQTDRFWFENEVPPSAFTKEQLYQIRKSSMARLFCNNIDGVRELPPNVFLKQDPFLNAPVLCDMLPFLDLSAWKSARSGVLIPDDVFGDVVSKAKMDLERRRNEERILTELKLNADPKSSLGTAYAFSRPNKQAVLLSNTSLILEYASGEFMSTVFS
;
A
#
# COMPACT_ATOMS: atom_id res chain seq x y z
N MET A 1 -12.72 21.16 -29.22
CA MET A 1 -11.61 21.70 -30.03
C MET A 1 -10.60 22.32 -29.08
N ALA A 2 -9.39 21.75 -29.07
CA ALA A 2 -8.11 22.27 -28.58
C ALA A 2 -8.10 23.43 -27.55
N CYS A 3 -8.29 23.10 -26.28
CA CYS A 3 -7.65 23.81 -25.15
C CYS A 3 -7.60 22.83 -23.96
N SER A 4 -6.59 22.92 -23.10
CA SER A 4 -6.36 22.09 -21.89
C SER A 4 -5.41 20.89 -21.98
N ARG A 5 -4.30 21.01 -22.74
CA ARG A 5 -3.10 20.16 -22.53
C ARG A 5 -2.07 20.76 -21.55
N LEU A 6 -2.35 21.90 -20.93
CA LEU A 6 -1.35 22.62 -20.10
C LEU A 6 -1.93 23.42 -18.92
N VAL A 7 -3.18 23.18 -18.53
CA VAL A 7 -3.87 24.02 -17.52
C VAL A 7 -4.26 23.26 -16.24
N LEU A 8 -4.24 21.92 -16.21
CA LEU A 8 -4.58 21.17 -14.98
C LEU A 8 -3.45 21.09 -13.94
N LEU A 9 -2.18 21.22 -14.34
CA LEU A 9 -1.04 21.26 -13.40
C LEU A 9 -0.71 22.67 -12.90
N ALA A 10 -1.32 23.72 -13.47
CA ALA A 10 -1.06 25.12 -13.10
C ALA A 10 -2.24 25.83 -12.40
N LEU A 11 -3.46 25.27 -12.41
CA LEU A 11 -4.62 25.89 -11.74
C LEU A 11 -4.85 25.48 -10.28
N CYS A 12 -4.02 24.60 -9.71
CA CYS A 12 -4.01 24.37 -8.25
C CYS A 12 -2.96 25.20 -7.50
N ALA A 13 -2.19 26.06 -8.19
CA ALA A 13 -1.15 26.88 -7.57
C ALA A 13 -1.46 28.39 -7.49
N CYS A 14 -2.57 28.89 -8.05
CA CYS A 14 -2.92 30.32 -7.96
C CYS A 14 -4.43 30.54 -8.16
N ALA A 15 -5.22 30.33 -7.12
CA ALA A 15 -6.55 30.93 -6.95
C ALA A 15 -6.81 31.28 -5.48
N VAL A 16 -5.80 31.86 -4.83
CA VAL A 16 -5.99 32.74 -3.69
C VAL A 16 -5.38 34.07 -4.13
N VAL A 17 -6.22 35.10 -4.26
CA VAL A 17 -5.95 36.53 -4.04
C VAL A 17 -7.09 37.30 -4.73
N SER A 18 -8.06 37.77 -3.94
CA SER A 18 -8.17 39.20 -3.64
C SER A 18 -9.43 39.45 -2.78
N GLY A 19 -9.35 39.04 -1.52
CA GLY A 19 -10.11 39.63 -0.43
C GLY A 19 -9.09 39.90 0.67
N SER A 20 -8.64 41.14 0.81
CA SER A 20 -7.69 41.51 1.86
C SER A 20 -8.41 41.55 3.21
N GLU A 21 -8.58 40.38 3.83
CA GLU A 21 -8.78 40.31 5.28
C GLU A 21 -7.40 40.09 5.90
N HIS A 22 -7.06 40.92 6.90
CA HIS A 22 -5.85 40.76 7.69
C HIS A 22 -5.96 39.45 8.50
N HIS A 23 -5.55 38.32 7.90
CA HIS A 23 -5.30 37.11 8.68
C HIS A 23 -4.05 37.34 9.52
N VAL A 24 -4.23 37.44 10.83
CA VAL A 24 -3.15 37.45 11.80
C VAL A 24 -2.64 36.01 11.87
N HIS A 25 -1.45 35.75 11.31
CA HIS A 25 -0.82 34.44 11.44
C HIS A 25 -0.57 34.12 12.91
N VAL A 26 -1.03 32.94 13.34
CA VAL A 26 -0.79 32.47 14.71
C VAL A 26 0.61 31.87 14.76
N HIS A 27 1.55 32.58 15.38
CA HIS A 27 2.91 32.10 15.57
C HIS A 27 2.98 31.24 16.83
N PHE A 28 3.40 29.98 16.69
CA PHE A 28 3.64 29.07 17.80
C PHE A 28 5.13 29.00 18.10
N ASP A 29 5.51 29.24 19.36
CA ASP A 29 6.90 29.08 19.78
C ASP A 29 7.24 27.59 19.95
N GLU A 30 8.49 27.20 19.67
CA GLU A 30 8.94 25.80 19.76
C GLU A 30 8.67 25.18 21.15
N SER A 31 8.82 25.97 22.22
CA SER A 31 8.53 25.54 23.59
C SER A 31 7.04 25.27 23.85
N GLU A 32 6.16 26.00 23.18
CA GLU A 32 4.71 25.81 23.27
C GLU A 32 4.28 24.54 22.54
N VAL A 33 4.82 24.32 21.33
CA VAL A 33 4.59 23.10 20.56
C VAL A 33 5.08 21.87 21.33
N GLU A 34 6.27 21.93 21.90
CA GLU A 34 6.84 20.85 22.72
C GLU A 34 6.00 20.60 23.99
N ASN A 35 5.48 21.65 24.65
CA ASN A 35 4.57 21.49 25.77
C ASN A 35 3.25 20.82 25.35
N ALA A 36 2.65 21.24 24.23
CA ALA A 36 1.44 20.62 23.69
C ALA A 36 1.64 19.13 23.39
N ILE A 37 2.80 18.76 22.82
CA ILE A 37 3.18 17.37 22.56
C ILE A 37 3.26 16.57 23.87
N ASN A 38 3.87 17.11 24.92
CA ASN A 38 4.00 16.43 26.20
C ASN A 38 2.63 16.20 26.89
N VAL A 39 1.74 17.21 26.85
CA VAL A 39 0.36 17.09 27.34
C VAL A 39 -0.41 16.03 26.54
N ALA A 40 -0.30 16.08 25.21
CA ALA A 40 -0.93 15.12 24.31
C ALA A 40 -0.45 13.69 24.57
N ALA A 41 0.86 13.48 24.74
CA ALA A 41 1.43 12.17 25.03
C ALA A 41 0.86 11.55 26.32
N ALA A 42 0.70 12.35 27.38
CA ALA A 42 0.11 11.90 28.63
C ALA A 42 -1.38 11.52 28.47
N ARG A 43 -2.13 12.28 27.67
CA ARG A 43 -3.55 12.02 27.40
C ARG A 43 -3.75 10.78 26.54
N VAL A 44 -3.00 10.63 25.45
CA VAL A 44 -3.03 9.45 24.58
C VAL A 44 -2.66 8.21 25.36
N LYS A 45 -1.60 8.26 26.19
CA LYS A 45 -1.23 7.15 27.07
C LYS A 45 -2.40 6.74 27.98
N THR A 46 -3.05 7.70 28.61
CA THR A 46 -4.21 7.43 29.48
C THR A 46 -5.38 6.82 28.70
N GLN A 47 -5.64 7.29 27.48
CA GLN A 47 -6.66 6.72 26.59
C GLN A 47 -6.34 5.26 26.25
N LEU A 48 -5.11 4.96 25.79
CA LEU A 48 -4.68 3.61 25.45
C LEU A 48 -4.76 2.66 26.66
N GLU A 49 -4.41 3.14 27.87
CA GLU A 49 -4.53 2.35 29.10
C GLU A 49 -5.99 2.06 29.46
N ARG A 50 -6.91 3.02 29.27
CA ARG A 50 -8.35 2.82 29.48
C ARG A 50 -8.93 1.81 28.50
N SER A 51 -8.62 1.95 27.21
CA SER A 51 -9.12 1.05 26.15
C SER A 51 -8.66 -0.39 26.33
N ARG A 52 -7.50 -0.59 26.98
CA ARG A 52 -6.99 -1.91 27.38
C ARG A 52 -7.80 -2.54 28.50
N ASP A 53 -8.25 -1.72 29.45
CA ASP A 53 -8.93 -2.17 30.67
C ASP A 53 -10.46 -2.28 30.46
N SER A 54 -11.02 -1.60 29.46
CA SER A 54 -12.45 -1.67 29.03
C SER A 54 -12.76 -2.82 28.06
N GLY A 55 -11.76 -3.50 27.51
CA GLY A 55 -11.92 -4.53 26.48
C GLY A 55 -12.72 -5.77 26.91
N GLY A 56 -14.03 -5.77 26.63
CA GLY A 56 -14.85 -6.98 26.63
C GLY A 56 -14.37 -7.99 25.58
N ARG A 57 -14.47 -9.30 25.86
CA ARG A 57 -14.04 -10.35 24.92
C ARG A 57 -15.02 -10.42 23.74
N ALA A 58 -14.55 -10.03 22.54
CA ALA A 58 -15.21 -10.38 21.28
C ALA A 58 -14.95 -11.86 20.93
N ASP A 59 -15.89 -12.50 20.24
CA ASP A 59 -15.70 -13.85 19.70
C ASP A 59 -14.60 -13.80 18.61
N PRO A 60 -13.46 -14.49 18.78
CA PRO A 60 -12.36 -14.48 17.81
C PRO A 60 -12.74 -15.07 16.45
N PHE A 61 -13.86 -15.79 16.35
CA PHE A 61 -14.38 -16.35 15.10
C PHE A 61 -15.57 -15.56 14.52
N SER A 62 -15.97 -14.44 15.14
CA SER A 62 -16.95 -13.55 14.54
C SER A 62 -16.40 -12.92 13.25
N ALA A 63 -17.28 -12.55 12.32
CA ALA A 63 -16.86 -11.90 11.08
C ALA A 63 -16.15 -10.58 11.30
N ALA A 64 -16.62 -9.78 12.26
CA ALA A 64 -15.93 -8.56 12.67
C ALA A 64 -14.49 -8.85 13.14
N ALA A 65 -14.27 -9.94 13.86
CA ALA A 65 -12.94 -10.36 14.29
C ALA A 65 -12.07 -10.85 13.12
N LEU A 66 -12.61 -11.65 12.20
CA LEU A 66 -11.89 -12.12 11.00
C LEU A 66 -11.55 -10.97 10.04
N TRP A 67 -12.51 -10.06 9.81
CA TRP A 67 -12.30 -8.84 9.04
C TRP A 67 -11.24 -7.95 9.66
N THR A 68 -11.32 -7.72 10.98
CA THR A 68 -10.28 -6.97 11.72
C THR A 68 -8.93 -7.69 11.65
N ALA A 69 -8.91 -9.01 11.73
CA ALA A 69 -7.69 -9.83 11.64
C ALA A 69 -6.98 -9.68 10.27
N ALA A 70 -7.76 -9.59 9.19
CA ALA A 70 -7.25 -9.35 7.84
C ALA A 70 -6.72 -7.92 7.65
N HIS A 71 -7.10 -6.98 8.51
CA HIS A 71 -6.68 -5.58 8.47
C HIS A 71 -5.78 -5.22 9.67
N LEU A 72 -5.07 -6.20 10.23
CA LEU A 72 -4.14 -5.97 11.33
C LEU A 72 -2.87 -5.27 10.83
N PRO A 73 -2.45 -4.20 11.50
CA PRO A 73 -1.22 -3.51 11.16
C PRO A 73 0.02 -4.25 11.62
N SER A 74 1.13 -3.99 10.92
CA SER A 74 2.46 -4.42 11.36
C SER A 74 2.83 -3.77 12.70
N TYR A 75 3.81 -4.34 13.41
CA TYR A 75 4.35 -3.74 14.64
C TYR A 75 4.82 -2.29 14.42
N LYS A 76 5.58 -2.05 13.35
CA LYS A 76 6.05 -0.71 12.99
C LYS A 76 4.89 0.25 12.67
N GLY A 77 3.84 -0.23 12.00
CA GLY A 77 2.64 0.55 11.71
C GLY A 77 1.90 1.00 12.99
N ARG A 78 1.79 0.11 13.99
CA ARG A 78 1.18 0.45 15.29
C ARG A 78 1.94 1.56 16.01
N ASN A 79 3.26 1.43 16.10
CA ASN A 79 4.09 2.42 16.77
C ASN A 79 4.03 3.78 16.06
N SER A 80 4.09 3.78 14.73
CA SER A 80 4.01 5.00 13.92
C SER A 80 2.64 5.67 14.07
N SER A 81 1.56 4.90 14.15
CA SER A 81 0.23 5.44 14.41
C SER A 81 0.06 5.99 15.82
N ALA A 82 0.68 5.37 16.84
CA ALA A 82 0.64 5.91 18.20
C ALA A 82 1.30 7.29 18.28
N VAL A 83 2.42 7.49 17.58
CA VAL A 83 3.07 8.81 17.44
C VAL A 83 2.14 9.81 16.74
N ALA A 84 1.50 9.40 15.64
CA ALA A 84 0.58 10.25 14.91
C ALA A 84 -0.64 10.70 15.75
N LEU A 85 -1.14 9.83 16.64
CA LEU A 85 -2.21 10.21 17.59
C LEU A 85 -1.75 11.28 18.60
N ILE A 86 -0.47 11.26 18.99
CA ILE A 86 0.10 12.32 19.84
C ILE A 86 0.11 13.65 19.09
N ALA A 87 0.52 13.65 17.81
CA ALA A 87 0.49 14.87 16.98
C ALA A 87 -0.93 15.40 16.77
N GLU A 88 -1.91 14.51 16.54
CA GLU A 88 -3.33 14.88 16.43
C GLU A 88 -3.83 15.54 17.72
N GLU A 89 -3.54 14.96 18.88
CA GLU A 89 -3.97 15.49 20.17
C GLU A 89 -3.21 16.77 20.56
N ALA A 90 -1.95 16.91 20.15
CA ALA A 90 -1.18 18.15 20.31
C ALA A 90 -1.81 19.28 19.47
N THR A 91 -2.18 18.98 18.22
CA THR A 91 -2.92 19.92 17.36
C THR A 91 -4.24 20.32 18.03
N ARG A 92 -4.99 19.35 18.57
CA ARG A 92 -6.24 19.61 19.31
C ARG A 92 -6.03 20.53 20.49
N HIS A 93 -4.96 20.33 21.26
CA HIS A 93 -4.64 21.18 22.41
C HIS A 93 -4.39 22.63 21.97
N LEU A 94 -3.60 22.85 20.92
CA LEU A 94 -3.29 24.18 20.39
C LEU A 94 -4.51 24.90 19.81
N VAL A 95 -5.33 24.19 19.04
CA VAL A 95 -6.58 24.69 18.46
C VAL A 95 -7.53 25.17 19.57
N VAL A 96 -7.71 24.36 20.61
CA VAL A 96 -8.58 24.72 21.74
C VAL A 96 -7.98 25.86 22.58
N SER A 97 -6.67 25.89 22.80
CA SER A 97 -6.04 26.94 23.61
C SER A 97 -6.06 28.31 22.96
N HIS A 98 -6.06 28.35 21.62
CA HIS A 98 -6.11 29.60 20.84
C HIS A 98 -7.52 29.97 20.36
N GLY A 99 -8.51 29.11 20.58
CA GLY A 99 -9.89 29.36 20.14
C GLY A 99 -10.04 29.38 18.61
N MET A 100 -9.23 28.59 17.90
CA MET A 100 -9.21 28.55 16.44
C MET A 100 -10.50 27.98 15.85
N ASP A 101 -10.93 28.53 14.73
CA ASP A 101 -12.03 27.99 13.91
C ASP A 101 -11.55 26.93 12.90
N MET A 102 -12.52 26.32 12.19
CA MET A 102 -12.23 25.22 11.26
C MET A 102 -11.36 25.62 10.07
N ALA A 103 -11.47 26.87 9.62
CA ALA A 103 -10.68 27.36 8.49
C ALA A 103 -9.23 27.62 8.94
N GLU A 104 -9.07 28.20 10.13
CA GLU A 104 -7.76 28.44 10.76
C GLU A 104 -7.02 27.12 11.05
N VAL A 105 -7.70 26.05 11.47
CA VAL A 105 -7.06 24.73 11.65
C VAL A 105 -6.42 24.25 10.35
N GLY A 106 -7.13 24.40 9.22
CA GLY A 106 -6.66 23.94 7.92
C GLY A 106 -5.55 24.80 7.31
N SER A 107 -5.51 26.10 7.60
CA SER A 107 -4.52 27.04 7.04
C SER A 107 -3.28 27.18 7.91
N GLU A 108 -3.43 27.28 9.23
CA GLU A 108 -2.32 27.62 10.14
C GLU A 108 -1.56 26.38 10.59
N MET A 109 -2.25 25.28 10.92
CA MET A 109 -1.60 24.14 11.56
C MET A 109 -0.56 23.42 10.69
N PRO A 110 -0.77 23.26 9.36
CA PRO A 110 0.26 22.72 8.47
C PRO A 110 1.56 23.55 8.43
N GLY A 111 1.57 24.78 8.95
CA GLY A 111 2.77 25.60 9.11
C GLY A 111 3.61 25.29 10.36
N VAL A 112 3.10 24.47 11.30
CA VAL A 112 3.79 24.17 12.57
C VAL A 112 4.69 22.96 12.41
N ASP A 113 6.00 23.20 12.36
CA ASP A 113 7.04 22.17 12.17
C ASP A 113 7.28 21.32 13.43
N LEU A 114 7.35 20.00 13.24
CA LEU A 114 7.68 19.01 14.27
C LEU A 114 9.16 18.61 14.25
N SER A 115 9.94 19.01 13.25
CA SER A 115 11.30 18.52 13.04
C SER A 115 12.25 18.84 14.21
N GLY A 116 12.07 19.99 14.86
CA GLY A 116 12.83 20.40 16.06
C GLY A 116 12.36 19.74 17.37
N THR A 117 11.19 19.08 17.35
CA THR A 117 10.56 18.51 18.56
C THR A 117 10.97 17.05 18.79
N ILE A 118 10.54 16.50 19.93
CA ILE A 118 10.73 15.06 20.23
C ILE A 118 10.03 14.11 19.23
N LEU A 119 9.06 14.61 18.45
CA LEU A 119 8.38 13.84 17.40
C LEU A 119 9.13 13.83 16.06
N GLY A 120 10.07 14.76 15.85
CA GLY A 120 10.78 14.92 14.57
C GLY A 120 11.55 13.66 14.13
N GLN A 121 12.03 12.85 15.08
CA GLN A 121 12.70 11.57 14.81
C GLN A 121 11.78 10.47 14.21
N TYR A 122 10.46 10.64 14.31
CA TYR A 122 9.47 9.70 13.76
C TYR A 122 8.89 10.17 12.44
N CYS A 123 9.28 11.35 11.96
CA CYS A 123 8.80 11.87 10.71
C CYS A 123 9.33 11.03 9.52
N PRO A 124 8.54 10.88 8.44
CA PRO A 124 8.92 10.07 7.29
C PRO A 124 10.19 10.54 6.57
N VAL A 125 10.59 11.79 6.78
CA VAL A 125 11.80 12.42 6.23
C VAL A 125 13.05 12.04 7.05
N SER A 126 12.87 11.59 8.29
CA SER A 126 13.91 11.40 9.30
C SER A 126 14.28 9.91 9.43
N GLY A 127 14.99 9.36 8.45
CA GLY A 127 15.42 7.96 8.47
C GLY A 127 16.91 7.81 8.16
N ASP A 128 17.65 7.17 9.06
CA ASP A 128 19.05 6.74 8.99
C ASP A 128 19.39 5.78 7.81
N ARG A 129 18.44 5.59 6.87
CA ARG A 129 18.62 4.77 5.67
C ARG A 129 19.06 5.66 4.52
N THR A 130 20.32 5.55 4.14
CA THR A 130 20.81 6.19 2.91
C THR A 130 20.15 5.53 1.69
N CYS A 131 19.57 6.33 0.81
CA CYS A 131 19.03 5.85 -0.47
C CYS A 131 20.19 5.56 -1.42
N GLN A 132 20.38 4.28 -1.75
CA GLN A 132 21.30 3.86 -2.80
C GLN A 132 20.47 3.32 -3.96
N PRO A 133 20.54 3.92 -5.16
CA PRO A 133 19.81 3.45 -6.33
C PRO A 133 20.25 2.02 -6.71
N GLN A 134 19.38 1.04 -6.43
CA GLN A 134 19.60 -0.37 -6.75
C GLN A 134 18.81 -0.78 -8.00
N LYS A 135 19.19 -1.94 -8.56
CA LYS A 135 18.48 -2.59 -9.67
C LYS A 135 17.07 -3.05 -9.30
N TYR A 136 16.89 -3.53 -8.07
CA TYR A 136 15.62 -4.10 -7.60
C TYR A 136 14.91 -3.16 -6.64
N ARG A 137 13.56 -3.25 -6.65
CA ARG A 137 12.69 -2.54 -5.72
C ARG A 137 12.94 -3.04 -4.29
N SER A 138 12.98 -2.11 -3.35
CA SER A 138 12.79 -2.45 -1.94
C SER A 138 11.39 -3.07 -1.73
N LEU A 139 11.20 -3.79 -0.62
CA LEU A 139 9.88 -4.35 -0.30
C LEU A 139 8.90 -3.25 0.14
N ASP A 140 9.40 -2.23 0.84
CA ASP A 140 8.60 -1.14 1.39
C ASP A 140 8.47 0.07 0.45
N GLY A 141 8.95 0.00 -0.79
CA GLY A 141 8.90 1.12 -1.74
C GLY A 141 9.93 2.23 -1.50
N PHE A 142 10.76 2.11 -0.45
CA PHE A 142 11.82 3.05 -0.14
C PHE A 142 12.84 3.19 -1.28
N CYS A 143 13.30 4.41 -1.54
CA CYS A 143 14.29 4.75 -2.58
C CYS A 143 13.79 4.45 -4.01
N ASN A 144 12.47 4.49 -4.22
CA ASN A 144 11.89 4.63 -5.55
C ASN A 144 12.28 6.01 -6.11
N ASN A 145 11.83 7.07 -5.42
CA ASN A 145 12.29 8.43 -5.65
C ASN A 145 13.63 8.66 -4.94
N VAL A 146 14.65 9.12 -5.67
CA VAL A 146 16.01 9.29 -5.13
C VAL A 146 16.22 10.62 -4.41
N GLN A 147 15.42 11.64 -4.71
CA GLN A 147 15.44 12.94 -4.03
C GLN A 147 14.67 12.85 -2.70
N HIS A 148 13.53 12.17 -2.72
CA HIS A 148 12.66 11.99 -1.57
C HIS A 148 12.43 10.50 -1.29
N ALA A 149 13.40 9.87 -0.62
CA ALA A 149 13.49 8.41 -0.50
C ALA A 149 12.27 7.71 0.14
N SER A 150 11.49 8.40 0.97
CA SER A 150 10.28 7.86 1.62
C SER A 150 9.00 8.03 0.80
N TRP A 151 9.02 8.77 -0.31
CA TRP A 151 7.83 9.00 -1.13
C TRP A 151 7.30 7.69 -1.74
N GLY A 152 6.00 7.44 -1.52
CA GLY A 152 5.30 6.24 -1.99
C GLY A 152 5.64 4.96 -1.21
N SER A 153 6.45 5.06 -0.16
CA SER A 153 6.79 3.93 0.69
C SER A 153 5.59 3.47 1.52
N ALA A 154 5.57 2.21 1.90
CA ALA A 154 4.61 1.71 2.88
C ALA A 154 4.79 2.41 4.23
N GLN A 155 3.69 2.54 4.97
CA GLN A 155 3.57 3.23 6.26
C GLN A 155 3.74 4.75 6.19
N THR A 156 3.40 5.35 5.05
CA THR A 156 3.27 6.80 4.91
C THR A 156 1.80 7.23 4.85
N ALA A 157 1.54 8.53 4.99
CA ALA A 157 0.20 9.08 4.80
C ALA A 157 -0.27 8.92 3.35
N PHE A 158 -1.59 8.82 3.15
CA PHE A 158 -2.20 9.00 1.82
C PHE A 158 -2.02 10.44 1.32
N ALA A 159 -1.98 10.62 0.00
CA ALA A 159 -1.99 11.95 -0.61
C ALA A 159 -3.37 12.62 -0.45
N ARG A 160 -3.39 13.96 -0.40
CA ARG A 160 -4.62 14.77 -0.36
C ARG A 160 -4.73 15.62 -1.62
N LEU A 161 -5.78 15.40 -2.40
CA LEU A 161 -6.16 16.26 -3.54
C LEU A 161 -7.07 17.42 -3.11
N LEU A 162 -7.83 17.21 -2.03
CA LEU A 162 -8.64 18.22 -1.35
C LEU A 162 -8.28 18.18 0.14
N GLN A 163 -8.46 19.31 0.82
CA GLN A 163 -8.33 19.39 2.27
C GLN A 163 -9.31 18.41 2.95
N PRO A 164 -8.92 17.79 4.08
CA PRO A 164 -9.78 16.87 4.80
C PRO A 164 -11.02 17.58 5.35
N ALA A 165 -12.19 17.02 5.09
CA ALA A 165 -13.48 17.56 5.47
C ALA A 165 -13.98 16.97 6.80
N TYR A 166 -13.32 17.34 7.90
CA TYR A 166 -13.75 17.00 9.26
C TYR A 166 -14.76 18.02 9.81
N ALA A 167 -15.69 17.57 10.65
CA ALA A 167 -16.69 18.42 11.28
C ALA A 167 -16.06 19.46 12.23
N ASP A 168 -14.94 19.10 12.86
CA ASP A 168 -14.14 19.97 13.73
C ASP A 168 -12.85 20.48 13.05
N GLY A 169 -12.75 20.39 11.71
CA GLY A 169 -11.56 20.79 10.96
C GLY A 169 -10.32 19.93 11.22
N LEU A 170 -10.36 19.03 12.21
CA LEU A 170 -9.21 18.31 12.73
C LEU A 170 -9.35 16.80 12.56
N SER A 171 -10.34 16.17 13.20
CA SER A 171 -10.48 14.71 13.17
C SER A 171 -11.87 14.14 13.46
N ALA A 172 -12.85 14.96 13.83
CA ALA A 172 -14.23 14.52 14.05
C ALA A 172 -14.91 14.25 12.70
N PRO A 173 -15.36 13.01 12.42
CA PRO A 173 -16.05 12.69 11.18
C PRO A 173 -17.31 13.55 10.97
N ARG A 174 -17.69 13.79 9.71
CA ARG A 174 -18.95 14.49 9.41
C ARG A 174 -20.13 13.68 9.94
N GLY A 175 -20.96 14.32 10.76
CA GLY A 175 -22.18 13.74 11.31
C GLY A 175 -23.46 14.51 11.00
N GLN A 176 -23.35 15.79 10.61
CA GLN A 176 -24.49 16.67 10.37
C GLN A 176 -24.59 17.08 8.90
N SER A 177 -25.82 17.19 8.43
CA SER A 177 -26.16 17.73 7.11
C SER A 177 -25.91 19.23 7.06
N VAL A 178 -25.46 19.74 5.90
CA VAL A 178 -25.36 21.18 5.66
C VAL A 178 -26.71 21.91 5.76
N SER A 179 -27.82 21.17 5.62
CA SER A 179 -29.19 21.69 5.76
C SER A 179 -29.78 21.51 7.17
N GLY A 180 -28.97 21.05 8.12
CA GLY A 180 -29.36 20.75 9.50
C GLY A 180 -29.88 19.32 9.69
N GLY A 181 -29.71 18.81 10.92
CA GLY A 181 -29.99 17.42 11.29
C GLY A 181 -28.84 16.47 10.96
N ASP A 182 -29.00 15.19 11.29
CA ASP A 182 -27.95 14.19 11.12
C ASP A 182 -27.84 13.70 9.66
N LEU A 183 -26.63 13.32 9.27
CA LEU A 183 -26.40 12.59 8.03
C LEU A 183 -27.04 11.19 8.10
N PRO A 184 -27.49 10.63 6.97
CA PRO A 184 -27.99 9.26 6.94
C PRO A 184 -26.91 8.28 7.38
N SER A 185 -27.30 7.24 8.12
CA SER A 185 -26.35 6.23 8.57
C SER A 185 -25.84 5.40 7.39
N ALA A 186 -24.57 4.97 7.44
CA ALA A 186 -23.96 4.20 6.36
C ALA A 186 -24.74 2.91 6.02
N ARG A 187 -25.29 2.23 7.05
CA ARG A 187 -26.15 1.05 6.89
C ARG A 187 -27.45 1.36 6.13
N SER A 188 -28.08 2.50 6.42
CA SER A 188 -29.31 2.91 5.72
C SER A 188 -29.06 3.22 4.25
N LEU A 189 -27.90 3.79 3.93
CA LEU A 189 -27.46 4.05 2.55
C LEU A 189 -27.14 2.75 1.82
N SER A 190 -26.38 1.85 2.44
CA SER A 190 -26.05 0.54 1.86
C SER A 190 -27.31 -0.27 1.53
N GLY A 191 -28.28 -0.35 2.46
CA GLY A 191 -29.53 -1.05 2.21
C GLY A 191 -30.38 -0.48 1.07
N ARG A 192 -30.19 0.80 0.70
CA ARG A 192 -30.83 1.43 -0.47
C ARG A 192 -30.08 1.17 -1.78
N LEU A 193 -28.77 0.95 -1.70
CA LEU A 193 -27.92 0.56 -2.84
C LEU A 193 -27.99 -0.94 -3.13
N ALA A 194 -28.50 -1.73 -2.20
CA ALA A 194 -28.54 -3.18 -2.27
C ALA A 194 -29.44 -3.71 -3.40
N HIS A 195 -29.01 -4.77 -4.09
CA HIS A 195 -29.81 -5.54 -5.04
C HIS A 195 -29.64 -7.06 -4.87
N PRO A 196 -30.58 -7.90 -5.33
CA PRO A 196 -30.54 -9.35 -5.12
C PRO A 196 -29.40 -10.14 -5.80
N GLY A 197 -28.41 -9.47 -6.41
CA GLY A 197 -27.23 -10.12 -7.02
C GLY A 197 -27.39 -10.68 -8.43
N HIS A 198 -28.54 -10.46 -9.10
CA HIS A 198 -28.81 -11.02 -10.43
C HIS A 198 -28.54 -10.05 -11.60
N ASN A 199 -28.10 -8.82 -11.31
CA ASN A 199 -27.84 -7.79 -12.31
C ASN A 199 -26.47 -8.02 -12.93
N ARG A 200 -26.41 -8.55 -14.16
CA ARG A 200 -25.16 -8.89 -14.85
C ARG A 200 -24.75 -7.78 -15.81
N HIS A 201 -23.47 -7.41 -15.77
CA HIS A 201 -22.89 -6.44 -16.69
C HIS A 201 -22.85 -7.00 -18.11
N GLU A 202 -23.24 -6.20 -19.09
CA GLU A 202 -23.37 -6.63 -20.48
C GLU A 202 -22.03 -7.06 -21.11
N PHE A 203 -20.96 -6.30 -20.86
CA PHE A 203 -19.68 -6.44 -21.56
C PHE A 203 -18.47 -6.97 -20.78
N VAL A 204 -18.43 -6.92 -19.44
CA VAL A 204 -17.24 -7.31 -18.65
C VAL A 204 -17.49 -8.56 -17.80
N THR A 205 -16.43 -9.34 -17.61
CA THR A 205 -16.46 -10.60 -16.84
C THR A 205 -16.30 -10.36 -15.35
N ALA A 206 -16.64 -11.33 -14.51
CA ALA A 206 -16.43 -11.25 -13.07
C ALA A 206 -14.96 -11.06 -12.69
N LEU A 207 -14.03 -11.51 -13.55
CA LEU A 207 -12.59 -11.25 -13.41
C LEU A 207 -12.26 -9.76 -13.33
N MET A 208 -13.01 -8.89 -14.04
CA MET A 208 -12.83 -7.43 -13.96
C MET A 208 -12.95 -6.92 -12.53
N ALA A 209 -13.97 -7.38 -11.79
CA ALA A 209 -14.20 -6.98 -10.41
C ALA A 209 -13.08 -7.47 -9.49
N VAL A 210 -12.71 -8.75 -9.61
CA VAL A 210 -11.70 -9.36 -8.73
C VAL A 210 -10.30 -8.80 -9.01
N TRP A 211 -9.98 -8.48 -10.26
CA TRP A 211 -8.73 -7.80 -10.59
C TRP A 211 -8.71 -6.35 -10.11
N ALA A 212 -9.84 -5.64 -10.15
CA ALA A 212 -9.95 -4.32 -9.52
C ALA A 212 -9.71 -4.39 -8.00
N GLU A 213 -10.19 -5.42 -7.32
CA GLU A 213 -9.87 -5.69 -5.91
C GLU A 213 -8.38 -5.99 -5.71
N PHE A 214 -7.77 -6.80 -6.59
CA PHE A 214 -6.32 -7.05 -6.55
C PHE A 214 -5.50 -5.75 -6.69
N VAL A 215 -5.83 -4.90 -7.67
CA VAL A 215 -5.17 -3.59 -7.88
C VAL A 215 -5.36 -2.68 -6.66
N HIS A 216 -6.54 -2.68 -6.05
CA HIS A 216 -6.77 -1.98 -4.78
C HIS A 216 -5.83 -2.50 -3.69
N HIS A 217 -5.76 -3.81 -3.49
CA HIS A 217 -4.89 -4.41 -2.48
C HIS A 217 -3.41 -4.10 -2.69
N ASP A 218 -2.98 -4.00 -3.95
CA ASP A 218 -1.58 -3.70 -4.28
C ASP A 218 -1.17 -2.26 -3.97
N LEU A 219 -2.09 -1.31 -4.18
CA LEU A 219 -1.85 0.12 -3.99
C LEU A 219 -2.22 0.62 -2.57
N VAL A 220 -3.14 -0.07 -1.90
CA VAL A 220 -3.81 0.44 -0.71
C VAL A 220 -3.92 -0.66 0.34
N HIS A 221 -3.55 -0.32 1.58
CA HIS A 221 -3.91 -1.10 2.77
C HIS A 221 -4.25 -0.16 3.91
N ILE A 222 -5.55 -0.02 4.18
CA ILE A 222 -6.10 0.76 5.30
C ILE A 222 -6.33 -0.20 6.47
N ALA A 223 -5.55 -0.05 7.55
CA ALA A 223 -5.66 -0.91 8.73
C ALA A 223 -6.48 -0.28 9.85
N SER A 224 -7.14 -1.13 10.63
CA SER A 224 -7.89 -0.73 11.83
C SER A 224 -6.96 -0.29 12.96
N GLY A 225 -7.38 0.72 13.72
CA GLY A 225 -6.74 1.16 14.96
C GLY A 225 -6.92 0.23 16.16
N ALA A 226 -7.83 -0.76 16.10
CA ALA A 226 -8.13 -1.68 17.21
C ALA A 226 -6.88 -2.30 17.88
N PRO A 227 -5.85 -2.73 17.13
CA PRO A 227 -4.68 -3.41 17.69
C PRO A 227 -3.68 -2.48 18.39
N VAL A 228 -3.78 -1.16 18.19
CA VAL A 228 -3.06 -0.15 19.00
C VAL A 228 -3.61 -0.16 20.43
N LEU A 229 -4.86 -0.59 20.61
CA LEU A 229 -5.62 -0.52 21.87
C LEU A 229 -5.62 -1.84 22.64
N ALA A 230 -5.46 -2.99 21.96
CA ALA A 230 -5.63 -4.34 22.52
C ALA A 230 -4.38 -5.01 23.13
N SER A 231 -3.21 -4.34 23.21
CA SER A 231 -1.95 -5.00 23.64
C SER A 231 -1.89 -5.28 25.15
N ARG A 232 -2.13 -6.54 25.56
CA ARG A 232 -1.81 -7.04 26.93
C ARG A 232 -0.32 -7.38 27.06
N ARG A 233 0.27 -7.11 28.23
CA ARG A 233 1.67 -7.41 28.58
C ARG A 233 2.01 -8.90 28.40
N ALA A 234 3.06 -9.20 27.64
CA ALA A 234 4.08 -10.12 28.14
C ALA A 234 5.22 -9.25 28.69
N ALA A 235 5.58 -9.44 29.97
CA ALA A 235 6.52 -8.57 30.67
C ALA A 235 7.92 -8.59 30.03
N PRO A 236 8.59 -7.43 29.82
CA PRO A 236 9.99 -7.40 29.43
C PRO A 236 10.89 -7.58 30.66
N THR A 237 11.77 -8.56 30.63
CA THR A 237 12.98 -8.56 31.47
C THR A 237 14.07 -7.76 30.75
N ARG A 238 14.67 -6.84 31.53
CA ARG A 238 15.83 -5.97 31.28
C ARG A 238 15.58 -4.59 30.65
N ALA A 239 16.15 -3.60 31.33
CA ALA A 239 15.83 -2.18 31.32
C ALA A 239 16.59 -1.35 30.28
N MET A 240 15.94 -0.29 29.79
CA MET A 240 16.56 0.93 29.26
C MET A 240 16.37 2.06 30.29
N PRO A 241 17.27 3.05 30.38
CA PRO A 241 17.22 4.08 31.42
C PRO A 241 16.03 5.04 31.23
N PRO A 242 15.48 5.61 32.32
CA PRO A 242 14.30 6.47 32.27
C PRO A 242 14.69 7.91 31.87
N GLY A 243 13.88 8.57 31.04
CA GLY A 243 14.13 9.97 30.71
C GLY A 243 13.18 10.68 29.73
N SER A 244 11.87 10.37 29.68
CA SER A 244 10.80 11.31 29.23
C SER A 244 9.41 10.66 29.29
N ALA A 245 8.33 11.45 29.31
CA ALA A 245 6.94 10.98 29.20
C ALA A 245 6.68 10.26 27.86
N LEU A 246 7.32 10.73 26.78
CA LEU A 246 7.28 10.12 25.45
C LEU A 246 7.91 8.70 25.45
N THR A 247 9.05 8.51 26.13
CA THR A 247 9.69 7.19 26.24
C THR A 247 8.76 6.20 26.96
N ALA A 248 7.98 6.63 27.95
CA ALA A 248 7.01 5.78 28.64
C ALA A 248 5.78 5.42 27.77
N ALA A 249 5.35 6.30 26.87
CA ALA A 249 4.27 6.05 25.91
C ALA A 249 4.69 5.08 24.78
N LEU A 250 5.95 5.16 24.34
CA LEU A 250 6.50 4.32 23.27
C LEU A 250 7.03 2.96 23.76
N THR A 251 7.58 2.89 24.97
CA THR A 251 8.11 1.64 25.55
C THR A 251 7.04 0.63 25.97
N SER A 252 5.77 1.04 26.10
CA SER A 252 4.68 0.09 26.39
C SER A 252 4.37 -0.88 25.24
N GLN A 253 5.07 -0.77 24.11
CA GLN A 253 4.86 -1.56 22.90
C GLN A 253 6.03 -2.52 22.57
N ALA A 254 7.18 -2.47 23.25
CA ALA A 254 8.31 -3.33 22.92
C ALA A 254 8.19 -4.76 23.53
N ALA A 255 7.66 -5.71 22.75
CA ALA A 255 7.80 -7.14 23.02
C ALA A 255 8.83 -7.77 22.06
N HIS A 256 10.00 -8.13 22.59
CA HIS A 256 10.99 -8.96 21.89
C HIS A 256 10.55 -10.44 21.91
N ILE A 257 10.49 -11.09 20.75
CA ILE A 257 10.61 -12.55 20.66
C ILE A 257 12.11 -12.85 20.56
N ALA A 258 12.71 -13.34 21.64
CA ALA A 258 14.05 -13.92 21.60
C ALA A 258 13.94 -15.36 21.05
N PHE A 259 14.51 -15.60 19.86
CA PHE A 259 14.79 -16.95 19.38
C PHE A 259 15.98 -17.52 20.16
N GLN A 260 15.75 -18.55 20.99
CA GLN A 260 16.80 -19.50 21.36
C GLN A 260 16.72 -20.73 20.46
N PRO A 261 17.84 -21.32 20.01
CA PRO A 261 17.82 -22.51 19.18
C PRO A 261 17.63 -23.75 20.07
N PRO A 262 16.71 -24.69 19.75
CA PRO A 262 16.80 -26.03 20.28
C PRO A 262 17.57 -26.92 19.31
N THR A 263 18.53 -27.59 19.91
CA THR A 263 19.25 -28.76 19.41
C THR A 263 18.34 -29.81 18.77
N GLN A 264 18.90 -30.43 17.73
CA GLN A 264 18.49 -31.63 17.00
C GLN A 264 17.46 -32.55 17.71
N THR A 265 16.36 -32.86 17.02
CA THR A 265 15.99 -34.21 16.51
C THR A 265 14.49 -34.26 16.15
N GLY A 266 14.20 -34.77 14.95
CA GLY A 266 12.99 -35.55 14.65
C GLY A 266 11.63 -34.84 14.53
N VAL A 267 11.15 -34.77 13.28
CA VAL A 267 9.73 -34.63 12.87
C VAL A 267 9.12 -33.22 13.01
N ILE A 268 9.19 -32.46 11.90
CA ILE A 268 8.58 -31.14 11.73
C ILE A 268 7.07 -31.28 11.56
N GLN A 269 6.30 -31.00 12.62
CA GLN A 269 4.88 -30.65 12.49
C GLN A 269 4.76 -29.23 11.92
N VAL A 270 4.40 -29.12 10.64
CA VAL A 270 4.09 -27.88 9.90
C VAL A 270 2.89 -27.11 10.53
N GLY A 271 2.18 -27.70 11.50
CA GLY A 271 1.00 -27.11 12.15
C GLY A 271 1.25 -26.17 13.35
N ARG A 272 2.48 -25.94 13.81
CA ARG A 272 2.73 -25.09 15.01
C ARG A 272 3.17 -23.65 14.73
N LEU A 273 3.66 -23.31 13.53
CA LEU A 273 4.05 -21.94 13.17
C LEU A 273 2.90 -21.08 12.60
N CYS A 274 1.75 -21.68 12.30
CA CYS A 274 0.59 -21.00 11.71
C CYS A 274 -0.55 -20.77 12.72
N ARG A 275 -0.25 -20.57 14.01
CA ARG A 275 -1.24 -20.02 14.94
C ARG A 275 -1.14 -18.50 14.90
N LEU A 276 -2.15 -17.85 14.31
CA LEU A 276 -2.54 -16.50 14.73
C LEU A 276 -3.06 -16.62 16.17
N THR A 277 -2.18 -16.60 17.16
CA THR A 277 -2.62 -16.45 18.55
C THR A 277 -3.10 -15.01 18.72
N SER A 278 -4.41 -14.80 18.54
CA SER A 278 -5.10 -13.61 19.02
C SER A 278 -5.21 -13.67 20.54
N ASP A 279 -4.10 -13.51 21.25
CA ASP A 279 -4.09 -13.43 22.72
C ASP A 279 -4.50 -12.03 23.25
N GLY A 280 -5.01 -11.16 22.39
CA GLY A 280 -5.69 -9.92 22.77
C GLY A 280 -7.13 -9.93 22.30
N GLY A 281 -8.10 -9.98 23.22
CA GLY A 281 -9.50 -9.75 22.87
C GLY A 281 -9.67 -8.32 22.33
N ALA A 282 -10.35 -8.16 21.20
CA ALA A 282 -10.66 -6.85 20.64
C ALA A 282 -11.78 -6.17 21.45
N THR A 283 -11.60 -4.88 21.76
CA THR A 283 -12.63 -4.01 22.36
C THR A 283 -13.82 -3.89 21.40
N SER A 284 -15.05 -4.06 21.89
CA SER A 284 -16.28 -3.96 21.10
C SER A 284 -16.83 -2.54 21.15
N CYS A 285 -16.92 -1.87 20.00
CA CYS A 285 -17.50 -0.54 19.87
C CYS A 285 -19.03 -0.55 20.00
N CYS A 286 -19.68 -1.72 19.85
CA CYS A 286 -21.12 -1.86 20.02
C CYS A 286 -21.58 -2.14 21.46
N ARG A 287 -20.71 -2.69 22.35
CA ARG A 287 -21.10 -3.04 23.73
C ARG A 287 -21.09 -1.87 24.71
N ASP A 288 -20.17 -0.92 24.58
CA ASP A 288 -19.92 0.12 25.61
C ASP A 288 -20.43 1.53 25.25
N GLY A 289 -21.38 1.63 24.32
CA GLY A 289 -22.07 2.88 24.02
C GLY A 289 -21.14 4.05 23.70
N ALA A 290 -20.38 3.96 22.60
CA ALA A 290 -19.77 5.09 21.89
C ALA A 290 -18.89 6.09 22.68
N ARG A 291 -18.34 5.74 23.86
CA ARG A 291 -17.54 6.68 24.68
C ARG A 291 -16.04 6.69 24.39
N GLU A 292 -15.56 5.81 23.52
CA GLU A 292 -14.13 5.70 23.19
C GLU A 292 -13.81 6.50 21.90
N PRO A 293 -12.81 7.40 21.89
CA PRO A 293 -12.49 8.27 20.73
C PRO A 293 -12.13 7.54 19.44
N HIS A 294 -11.74 6.27 19.53
CA HIS A 294 -11.34 5.42 18.40
C HIS A 294 -12.50 4.57 17.85
N CYS A 295 -13.64 4.53 18.53
CA CYS A 295 -14.82 3.80 18.09
C CYS A 295 -15.71 4.69 17.23
N LEU A 296 -16.16 4.17 16.09
CA LEU A 296 -17.10 4.87 15.21
C LEU A 296 -18.12 3.86 14.65
N PRO A 297 -18.94 3.24 15.52
CA PRO A 297 -19.82 2.15 15.13
C PRO A 297 -20.85 2.58 14.08
N ILE A 298 -21.22 1.65 13.20
CA ILE A 298 -22.25 1.88 12.19
C ILE A 298 -23.61 1.56 12.81
N LEU A 299 -24.40 2.61 13.06
CA LEU A 299 -25.67 2.50 13.77
C LEU A 299 -26.87 2.46 12.82
N SER A 300 -27.85 1.65 13.18
CA SER A 300 -29.19 1.59 12.55
C SER A 300 -30.23 1.12 13.58
N PRO A 301 -31.54 1.34 13.36
CA PRO A 301 -32.56 0.93 14.31
C PRO A 301 -32.44 -0.56 14.67
N GLY A 302 -32.10 -0.86 15.93
CA GLY A 302 -31.96 -2.23 16.43
C GLY A 302 -30.67 -2.98 16.00
N HIS A 303 -29.74 -2.33 15.30
CA HIS A 303 -28.52 -2.98 14.79
C HIS A 303 -27.29 -2.07 14.88
N CYS A 304 -26.18 -2.63 15.37
CA CYS A 304 -24.88 -1.97 15.45
C CYS A 304 -23.84 -2.88 14.77
N GLN A 305 -23.13 -2.34 13.79
CA GLN A 305 -21.96 -2.99 13.21
C GLN A 305 -20.68 -2.38 13.78
N GLU A 306 -19.76 -3.27 14.15
CA GLU A 306 -18.44 -2.92 14.68
C GLU A 306 -17.64 -2.13 13.65
N TYR A 307 -17.11 -0.99 14.06
CA TYR A 307 -16.19 -0.20 13.26
C TYR A 307 -15.26 0.59 14.18
N VAL A 308 -13.96 0.41 13.96
CA VAL A 308 -12.88 1.10 14.66
C VAL A 308 -12.14 1.96 13.65
N ARG A 309 -11.87 3.21 14.03
CA ARG A 309 -11.20 4.20 13.17
C ARG A 309 -9.86 3.68 12.65
N SER A 310 -9.52 4.09 11.44
CA SER A 310 -8.33 3.67 10.71
C SER A 310 -7.05 4.24 11.37
N LEU A 311 -5.91 3.60 11.18
CA LEU A 311 -4.63 4.08 11.72
C LEU A 311 -4.30 5.49 11.25
N SER A 312 -3.82 6.31 12.19
CA SER A 312 -3.30 7.65 11.90
C SER A 312 -1.88 7.59 11.36
N SER A 313 -1.50 8.57 10.55
CA SER A 313 -0.12 8.80 10.09
C SER A 313 0.29 10.24 10.41
N LEU A 314 1.59 10.45 10.65
CA LEU A 314 2.16 11.79 10.55
C LEU A 314 2.09 12.25 9.10
N GLN A 315 1.95 13.57 8.91
CA GLN A 315 2.00 14.18 7.60
C GLN A 315 3.41 14.06 7.00
N MET A 316 3.50 13.94 5.68
CA MET A 316 4.79 13.80 4.98
C MET A 316 5.73 14.98 5.20
N GLY A 317 5.19 16.19 5.38
CA GLY A 317 5.95 17.41 5.67
C GLY A 317 6.50 17.51 7.10
N CYS A 318 6.17 16.57 8.00
CA CYS A 318 6.53 16.67 9.42
C CYS A 318 5.91 17.89 10.12
N HIS A 319 4.64 18.18 9.83
CA HIS A 319 3.90 19.27 10.46
C HIS A 319 2.70 18.77 11.27
N LEU A 320 2.21 19.59 12.19
CA LEU A 320 0.91 19.40 12.82
C LEU A 320 -0.22 19.65 11.81
N GLY A 321 -1.44 19.25 12.17
CA GLY A 321 -2.60 19.50 11.33
C GLY A 321 -3.71 18.46 11.45
N PRO A 322 -4.66 18.50 10.51
CA PRO A 322 -5.75 17.54 10.44
C PRO A 322 -5.26 16.09 10.41
N ARG A 323 -6.11 15.17 10.91
CA ARG A 323 -5.82 13.74 10.98
C ARG A 323 -5.60 13.16 9.58
N GLU A 324 -4.44 12.53 9.39
CA GLU A 324 -4.13 11.76 8.20
C GLU A 324 -4.11 10.25 8.47
N GLN A 325 -4.44 9.45 7.46
CA GLN A 325 -4.47 7.99 7.56
C GLN A 325 -3.27 7.36 6.89
N MET A 326 -2.83 6.23 7.43
CA MET A 326 -1.66 5.50 6.97
C MET A 326 -2.01 4.51 5.86
N ASN A 327 -1.20 4.48 4.80
CA ASN A 327 -1.18 3.39 3.84
C ASN A 327 -0.14 2.34 4.25
N LEU A 328 -0.54 1.09 4.52
CA LEU A 328 0.40 0.00 4.82
C LEU A 328 0.93 -0.72 3.56
N ALA A 329 0.36 -0.43 2.40
CA ALA A 329 0.86 -0.87 1.09
C ALA A 329 1.84 0.15 0.52
N THR A 330 2.64 -0.27 -0.47
CA THR A 330 3.39 0.67 -1.32
C THR A 330 2.41 1.43 -2.21
N SER A 331 2.76 2.63 -2.66
CA SER A 331 1.91 3.39 -3.60
C SER A 331 2.13 2.99 -5.06
N PHE A 332 2.87 1.92 -5.31
CA PHE A 332 3.27 1.46 -6.63
C PHE A 332 2.56 0.15 -6.98
N LEU A 333 2.26 -0.05 -8.26
CA LEU A 333 1.77 -1.34 -8.76
C LEU A 333 2.97 -2.31 -8.88
N ASP A 334 3.37 -2.89 -7.76
CA ASP A 334 4.59 -3.69 -7.61
C ASP A 334 4.38 -5.06 -6.96
N GLY A 335 3.14 -5.53 -6.92
CA GLY A 335 2.77 -6.80 -6.34
C GLY A 335 3.08 -6.88 -4.86
N SER A 336 3.09 -5.77 -4.11
CA SER A 336 3.20 -5.73 -2.66
C SER A 336 2.18 -6.62 -1.96
N GLY A 337 1.00 -6.82 -2.54
CA GLY A 337 0.03 -7.80 -2.03
C GLY A 337 0.56 -9.25 -2.10
N LEU A 338 1.30 -9.57 -3.17
CA LEU A 338 1.92 -10.88 -3.39
C LEU A 338 3.29 -11.01 -2.72
N TYR A 339 4.09 -9.96 -2.61
CA TYR A 339 5.47 -10.03 -2.11
C TYR A 339 5.62 -9.53 -0.66
N GLY A 340 4.62 -8.81 -0.16
CA GLY A 340 4.63 -8.13 1.12
C GLY A 340 5.52 -6.89 1.16
N THR A 341 5.28 -6.03 2.15
CA THR A 341 6.03 -4.78 2.34
C THR A 341 7.19 -4.89 3.33
N THR A 342 7.40 -6.06 3.92
CA THR A 342 8.49 -6.33 4.87
C THR A 342 9.14 -7.68 4.59
N LYS A 343 10.38 -7.88 5.02
CA LYS A 343 11.03 -9.21 4.94
C LYS A 343 10.20 -10.29 5.66
N GLN A 344 9.60 -9.95 6.80
CA GLN A 344 8.78 -10.89 7.57
C GLN A 344 7.53 -11.31 6.79
N SER A 345 6.81 -10.38 6.16
CA SER A 345 5.64 -10.70 5.33
C SER A 345 6.05 -11.46 4.05
N ALA A 346 7.16 -11.10 3.43
CA ALA A 346 7.70 -11.82 2.27
C ALA A 346 8.03 -13.29 2.61
N HIS A 347 8.59 -13.55 3.79
CA HIS A 347 8.84 -14.94 4.23
C HIS A 347 7.56 -15.75 4.49
N ARG A 348 6.43 -15.09 4.82
CA ARG A 348 5.14 -15.77 5.02
C ARG A 348 4.54 -16.35 3.75
N LEU A 349 5.01 -15.94 2.57
CA LEU A 349 4.61 -16.51 1.27
C LEU A 349 4.91 -18.00 1.13
N ARG A 350 5.79 -18.53 1.98
CA ARG A 350 6.09 -19.96 2.05
C ARG A 350 5.08 -20.75 2.90
N CYS A 351 4.04 -20.09 3.41
CA CYS A 351 2.92 -20.68 4.13
C CYS A 351 1.63 -20.56 3.29
N PRO A 352 0.56 -21.32 3.61
CA PRO A 352 -0.76 -21.19 2.96
C PRO A 352 -1.47 -19.83 3.18
N LEU A 353 -0.75 -18.83 3.70
CA LEU A 353 -1.20 -17.47 3.95
C LEU A 353 -0.38 -16.56 3.03
N ALA A 354 -1.04 -15.80 2.16
CA ALA A 354 -0.33 -14.82 1.34
C ALA A 354 0.35 -13.74 2.21
N ALA A 355 1.27 -12.97 1.62
CA ALA A 355 1.93 -11.86 2.31
C ALA A 355 0.94 -10.78 2.74
N ASP A 356 -0.11 -10.55 1.93
CA ASP A 356 -1.27 -9.74 2.28
C ASP A 356 -2.33 -10.60 3.00
N PRO A 357 -2.71 -10.27 4.25
CA PRO A 357 -3.77 -11.00 4.95
C PRO A 357 -5.13 -10.94 4.24
N ARG A 358 -5.38 -9.92 3.41
CA ARG A 358 -6.61 -9.72 2.64
C ARG A 358 -6.70 -10.60 1.40
N ALA A 359 -5.61 -11.28 1.02
CA ALA A 359 -5.66 -12.31 -0.03
C ALA A 359 -6.63 -13.45 0.28
N ASN A 360 -7.01 -13.62 1.55
CA ASN A 360 -8.01 -14.59 1.99
C ASN A 360 -9.39 -13.95 2.24
N SER A 361 -9.66 -12.74 1.72
CA SER A 361 -10.95 -12.05 1.94
C SER A 361 -12.09 -12.92 1.41
N HIS A 362 -12.01 -13.42 0.18
CA HIS A 362 -12.95 -14.38 -0.41
C HIS A 362 -12.25 -15.29 -1.44
N SER A 363 -12.85 -16.45 -1.74
CA SER A 363 -12.19 -17.49 -2.58
C SER A 363 -11.75 -17.01 -3.97
N ALA A 364 -12.48 -16.08 -4.59
CA ALA A 364 -12.11 -15.58 -5.91
C ALA A 364 -10.84 -14.72 -5.89
N ILE A 365 -10.62 -13.84 -4.89
CA ILE A 365 -9.35 -13.11 -4.80
C ILE A 365 -8.20 -14.06 -4.43
N SER A 366 -8.45 -15.04 -3.56
CA SER A 366 -7.45 -16.06 -3.19
C SER A 366 -7.00 -16.85 -4.41
N ALA A 367 -7.91 -17.13 -5.34
CA ALA A 367 -7.61 -17.80 -6.59
C ALA A 367 -6.65 -16.97 -7.48
N ILE A 368 -6.83 -15.64 -7.55
CA ILE A 368 -5.91 -14.75 -8.28
C ILE A 368 -4.52 -14.73 -7.65
N TYR A 369 -4.41 -14.64 -6.32
CA TYR A 369 -3.11 -14.73 -5.65
C TYR A 369 -2.43 -16.09 -5.88
N ALA A 370 -3.18 -17.19 -5.87
CA ALA A 370 -2.67 -18.52 -6.18
C ALA A 370 -2.18 -18.62 -7.63
N LEU A 371 -2.91 -18.05 -8.59
CA LEU A 371 -2.50 -17.97 -10.00
C LEU A 371 -1.17 -17.23 -10.16
N LEU A 372 -1.02 -16.06 -9.53
CA LEU A 372 0.21 -15.26 -9.61
C LEU A 372 1.39 -15.93 -8.89
N ALA A 373 1.14 -16.65 -7.80
CA ALA A 373 2.16 -17.45 -7.12
C ALA A 373 2.63 -18.64 -7.99
N ARG A 374 1.71 -19.29 -8.72
CA ARG A 374 2.06 -20.32 -9.71
C ARG A 374 2.93 -19.73 -10.82
N GLU A 375 2.56 -18.57 -11.37
CA GLU A 375 3.33 -17.91 -12.43
C GLU A 375 4.74 -17.52 -11.95
N HIS A 376 4.88 -17.04 -10.71
CA HIS A 376 6.19 -16.78 -10.10
C HIS A 376 7.06 -18.03 -10.08
N ASN A 377 6.55 -19.15 -9.55
CA ASN A 377 7.32 -20.38 -9.44
C ASN A 377 7.67 -20.96 -10.82
N ARG A 378 6.75 -20.87 -11.78
CA ARG A 378 6.96 -21.30 -13.16
C ARG A 378 8.10 -20.52 -13.82
N ILE A 379 8.08 -19.18 -13.72
CA ILE A 379 9.14 -18.32 -14.26
C ILE A 379 10.46 -18.53 -13.52
N ALA A 380 10.44 -18.64 -12.19
CA ALA A 380 11.65 -18.86 -11.40
C ALA A 380 12.37 -20.17 -11.78
N ALA A 381 11.62 -21.26 -11.98
CA ALA A 381 12.16 -22.53 -12.43
C ALA A 381 12.83 -22.39 -13.81
N GLN A 382 12.15 -21.79 -14.78
CA GLN A 382 12.68 -21.59 -16.13
C GLN A 382 13.89 -20.64 -16.17
N LEU A 383 13.91 -19.59 -15.35
CA LEU A 383 15.05 -18.69 -15.23
C LEU A 383 16.26 -19.36 -14.60
N SER A 384 16.05 -20.24 -13.62
CA SER A 384 17.09 -21.07 -12.99
C SER A 384 17.71 -22.04 -14.00
N GLU A 385 16.89 -22.68 -14.84
CA GLU A 385 17.37 -23.53 -15.94
C GLU A 385 18.13 -22.74 -17.01
N THR A 386 17.64 -21.54 -17.37
CA THR A 386 18.27 -20.67 -18.36
C THR A 386 19.58 -20.08 -17.85
N ASN A 387 19.69 -19.85 -16.55
CA ASN A 387 20.85 -19.27 -15.88
C ASN A 387 21.29 -20.11 -14.66
N PRO A 388 21.93 -21.27 -14.86
CA PRO A 388 22.33 -22.16 -13.76
C PRO A 388 23.34 -21.56 -12.78
N HIS A 389 23.97 -20.44 -13.14
CA HIS A 389 24.90 -19.68 -12.30
C HIS A 389 24.21 -18.67 -11.36
N TRP A 390 22.90 -18.47 -11.47
CA TRP A 390 22.17 -17.60 -10.54
C TRP A 390 21.94 -18.32 -9.21
N GLY A 391 22.24 -17.64 -8.11
CA GLY A 391 21.78 -18.07 -6.79
C GLY A 391 20.32 -17.68 -6.53
N ASP A 392 19.71 -18.29 -5.52
CA ASP A 392 18.29 -18.13 -5.17
C ASP A 392 17.81 -16.68 -5.09
N GLU A 393 18.57 -15.78 -4.46
CA GLU A 393 18.19 -14.37 -4.31
C GLU A 393 18.10 -13.67 -5.67
N ARG A 394 19.04 -13.95 -6.59
CA ARG A 394 19.01 -13.35 -7.93
C ARG A 394 17.83 -13.88 -8.73
N THR A 395 17.60 -15.20 -8.68
CA THR A 395 16.45 -15.82 -9.35
C THR A 395 15.14 -15.26 -8.82
N TYR A 396 15.00 -15.12 -7.49
CA TYR A 396 13.82 -14.52 -6.87
C TYR A 396 13.61 -13.06 -7.31
N GLN A 397 14.64 -12.21 -7.26
CA GLN A 397 14.49 -10.79 -7.60
C GLN A 397 14.23 -10.55 -9.08
N GLU A 398 14.88 -11.29 -10.00
CA GLU A 398 14.60 -11.18 -11.44
C GLU A 398 13.21 -11.70 -11.77
N THR A 399 12.77 -12.79 -11.13
CA THR A 399 11.40 -13.31 -11.26
C THR A 399 10.39 -12.29 -10.73
N ARG A 400 10.59 -11.76 -9.52
CA ARG A 400 9.73 -10.72 -8.92
C ARG A 400 9.61 -9.52 -9.84
N ARG A 401 10.75 -9.04 -10.36
CA ARG A 401 10.80 -7.92 -11.29
C ARG A 401 10.03 -8.20 -12.59
N LEU A 402 10.11 -9.42 -13.13
CA LEU A 402 9.37 -9.82 -14.32
C LEU A 402 7.86 -9.93 -14.05
N ILE A 403 7.44 -10.56 -12.95
CA ILE A 403 6.02 -10.64 -12.56
C ILE A 403 5.43 -9.23 -12.41
N ILE A 404 6.14 -8.32 -11.74
CA ILE A 404 5.71 -6.92 -11.61
C ILE A 404 5.51 -6.27 -12.98
N ALA A 405 6.43 -6.50 -13.92
CA ALA A 405 6.28 -6.00 -15.28
C ALA A 405 5.07 -6.60 -16.02
N GLN A 406 4.76 -7.89 -15.81
CA GLN A 406 3.54 -8.50 -16.33
C GLN A 406 2.28 -7.87 -15.71
N LEU A 407 2.27 -7.64 -14.38
CA LEU A 407 1.16 -6.99 -13.68
C LEU A 407 0.91 -5.57 -14.20
N GLN A 408 1.97 -4.77 -14.34
CA GLN A 408 1.91 -3.41 -14.88
C GLN A 408 1.40 -3.42 -16.33
N HIS A 409 1.94 -4.29 -17.17
CA HIS A 409 1.53 -4.41 -18.57
C HIS A 409 0.06 -4.81 -18.69
N ILE A 410 -0.38 -5.90 -18.05
CA ILE A 410 -1.76 -6.39 -18.12
C ILE A 410 -2.73 -5.32 -17.59
N THR A 411 -2.39 -4.67 -16.47
CA THR A 411 -3.25 -3.66 -15.85
C THR A 411 -3.45 -2.45 -16.78
N PHE A 412 -2.38 -1.93 -17.39
CA PHE A 412 -2.50 -0.73 -18.25
C PHE A 412 -2.91 -1.06 -19.69
N LYS A 413 -2.67 -2.30 -20.17
CA LYS A 413 -3.02 -2.71 -21.53
C LYS A 413 -4.46 -3.18 -21.67
N GLU A 414 -4.94 -3.96 -20.70
CA GLU A 414 -6.25 -4.64 -20.79
C GLU A 414 -7.26 -4.05 -19.81
N PHE A 415 -6.88 -3.85 -18.55
CA PHE A 415 -7.81 -3.46 -17.48
C PHE A 415 -8.16 -1.96 -17.50
N VAL A 416 -7.17 -1.06 -17.46
CA VAL A 416 -7.40 0.39 -17.38
C VAL A 416 -8.26 0.92 -18.54
N PRO A 417 -8.02 0.54 -19.81
CA PRO A 417 -8.87 0.98 -20.92
C PRO A 417 -10.31 0.47 -20.84
N ALA A 418 -10.51 -0.74 -20.33
CA ALA A 418 -11.85 -1.31 -20.15
C ALA A 418 -12.59 -0.65 -18.97
N VAL A 419 -11.87 -0.20 -17.94
CA VAL A 419 -12.46 0.48 -16.79
C VAL A 419 -12.82 1.93 -17.10
N LEU A 420 -11.88 2.69 -17.68
CA LEU A 420 -12.01 4.14 -17.89
C LEU A 420 -12.62 4.52 -19.23
N GLY A 421 -12.61 3.61 -20.20
CA GLY A 421 -12.94 3.90 -21.59
C GLY A 421 -11.77 4.57 -22.33
N GLN A 422 -11.73 4.38 -23.65
CA GLN A 422 -10.59 4.77 -24.47
C GLN A 422 -10.28 6.27 -24.42
N GLU A 423 -11.30 7.12 -24.39
CA GLU A 423 -11.12 8.57 -24.43
C GLU A 423 -10.50 9.11 -23.13
N VAL A 424 -10.89 8.57 -21.97
CA VAL A 424 -10.29 8.92 -20.68
C VAL A 424 -8.86 8.39 -20.59
N THR A 425 -8.61 7.16 -21.06
CA THR A 425 -7.25 6.58 -21.12
C THR A 425 -6.30 7.45 -21.93
N LYS A 426 -6.74 7.96 -23.08
CA LYS A 426 -5.95 8.90 -23.90
C LYS A 426 -5.76 10.25 -23.22
N PHE A 427 -6.81 10.77 -22.58
CA PHE A 427 -6.77 12.06 -21.91
C PHE A 427 -5.68 12.11 -20.82
N PHE A 428 -5.55 11.04 -20.03
CA PHE A 428 -4.54 10.91 -18.97
C PHE A 428 -3.20 10.31 -19.42
N ASP A 429 -2.99 10.10 -20.73
CA ASP A 429 -1.77 9.51 -21.29
C ASP A 429 -1.43 8.13 -20.67
N LEU A 430 -2.43 7.26 -20.58
CA LEU A 430 -2.31 5.93 -19.96
C LEU A 430 -2.08 4.80 -20.98
N GLU A 431 -2.05 5.13 -22.28
CA GLU A 431 -1.76 4.14 -23.33
C GLU A 431 -0.30 3.69 -23.29
N LEU A 432 -0.08 2.38 -23.30
CA LEU A 432 1.26 1.80 -23.35
C LEU A 432 1.89 1.94 -24.73
N LEU A 433 3.20 2.07 -24.78
CA LEU A 433 3.94 2.14 -26.03
C LEU A 433 4.00 0.75 -26.68
N SER A 434 3.95 0.71 -28.02
CA SER A 434 4.14 -0.53 -28.79
C SER A 434 5.62 -0.95 -28.89
N ALA A 435 6.55 0.01 -28.80
CA ALA A 435 7.98 -0.22 -28.87
C ALA A 435 8.75 0.89 -28.12
N GLY A 436 10.02 0.61 -27.79
CA GLY A 436 10.91 1.59 -27.14
C GLY A 436 10.64 1.76 -25.64
N PHE A 437 11.14 2.88 -25.11
CA PHE A 437 11.09 3.23 -23.69
C PHE A 437 10.17 4.43 -23.44
N HIS A 438 9.56 4.45 -22.27
CA HIS A 438 8.82 5.58 -21.75
C HIS A 438 9.76 6.70 -21.29
N GLN A 439 9.40 7.95 -21.57
CA GLN A 439 10.27 9.12 -21.35
C GLN A 439 9.77 10.07 -20.24
N HIS A 440 8.55 9.88 -19.73
CA HIS A 440 7.89 10.84 -18.83
C HIS A 440 7.91 10.39 -17.36
N TYR A 441 9.07 9.93 -16.88
CA TYR A 441 9.27 9.69 -15.45
C TYR A 441 9.56 11.01 -14.72
N SER A 442 8.83 11.28 -13.64
CA SER A 442 9.00 12.49 -12.81
C SER A 442 9.49 12.13 -11.41
N MET A 443 10.52 12.84 -10.94
CA MET A 443 10.98 12.80 -9.55
C MET A 443 10.39 13.93 -8.70
N ASP A 444 9.72 14.89 -9.33
CA ASP A 444 9.24 16.11 -8.66
C ASP A 444 7.78 15.95 -8.17
N GLU A 445 7.09 14.90 -8.65
CA GLU A 445 5.71 14.59 -8.30
C GLU A 445 5.62 13.56 -7.17
N TYR A 446 4.68 13.78 -6.24
CA TYR A 446 4.45 12.86 -5.13
C TYR A 446 3.70 11.60 -5.61
N PRO A 447 4.27 10.38 -5.43
CA PRO A 447 3.70 9.13 -5.92
C PRO A 447 2.56 8.57 -5.06
N GLY A 448 2.22 9.22 -3.94
CA GLY A 448 1.28 8.67 -2.96
C GLY A 448 -0.12 8.47 -3.51
N VAL A 449 -0.79 7.40 -3.09
CA VAL A 449 -2.19 7.17 -3.44
C VAL A 449 -3.07 8.24 -2.77
N SER A 450 -3.94 8.89 -3.53
CA SER A 450 -4.92 9.83 -3.01
C SER A 450 -5.85 9.15 -2.01
N ASN A 451 -6.10 9.79 -0.87
CA ASN A 451 -6.97 9.26 0.18
C ASN A 451 -8.39 8.99 -0.36
N ALA A 452 -8.90 9.90 -1.21
CA ALA A 452 -10.20 9.72 -1.84
C ALA A 452 -10.21 8.56 -2.84
N ALA A 453 -9.14 8.39 -3.63
CA ALA A 453 -9.01 7.24 -4.51
C ALA A 453 -8.95 5.93 -3.71
N ALA A 454 -8.14 5.89 -2.65
CA ALA A 454 -7.91 4.71 -1.81
C ALA A 454 -9.15 4.23 -1.04
N SER A 455 -9.87 5.16 -0.42
CA SER A 455 -11.03 4.87 0.44
C SER A 455 -12.35 4.80 -0.33
N THR A 456 -12.42 5.29 -1.57
CA THR A 456 -13.66 5.30 -2.37
C THR A 456 -13.49 4.87 -3.83
N ALA A 457 -12.78 5.61 -4.67
CA ALA A 457 -12.84 5.40 -6.13
C ALA A 457 -12.29 4.04 -6.55
N LEU A 458 -11.15 3.60 -6.00
CA LEU A 458 -10.58 2.27 -6.26
C LEU A 458 -11.47 1.14 -5.71
N LYS A 459 -12.40 1.43 -4.80
CA LYS A 459 -13.39 0.46 -4.27
C LYS A 459 -14.62 0.30 -5.16
N PHE A 460 -14.64 0.85 -6.37
CA PHE A 460 -15.70 0.61 -7.35
C PHE A 460 -15.90 -0.90 -7.64
N TYR A 461 -14.88 -1.73 -7.39
CA TYR A 461 -14.97 -3.18 -7.50
C TYR A 461 -16.12 -3.76 -6.67
N LEU A 462 -16.50 -3.15 -5.53
CA LEU A 462 -17.63 -3.60 -4.71
C LEU A 462 -18.96 -3.56 -5.48
N ALA A 463 -19.12 -2.63 -6.42
CA ALA A 463 -20.30 -2.55 -7.28
C ALA A 463 -20.24 -3.53 -8.48
N LEU A 464 -19.05 -4.02 -8.82
CA LEU A 464 -18.83 -4.98 -9.89
C LEU A 464 -18.77 -6.43 -9.41
N LEU A 465 -18.51 -6.67 -8.12
CA LEU A 465 -18.44 -8.03 -7.58
C LEU A 465 -19.79 -8.77 -7.79
N PRO A 466 -19.78 -10.00 -8.33
CA PRO A 466 -21.00 -10.76 -8.57
C PRO A 466 -21.61 -11.26 -7.26
N GLY A 467 -22.93 -11.47 -7.23
CA GLY A 467 -23.58 -12.10 -6.07
C GLY A 467 -23.21 -13.58 -5.89
N TYR A 468 -22.85 -14.27 -6.97
CA TYR A 468 -22.55 -15.70 -6.99
C TYR A 468 -21.27 -15.98 -7.76
N LEU A 469 -20.41 -16.84 -7.20
CA LEU A 469 -19.25 -17.38 -7.89
C LEU A 469 -19.69 -18.59 -8.71
N GLN A 470 -19.51 -18.53 -10.02
CA GLN A 470 -19.74 -19.66 -10.92
C GLN A 470 -18.54 -20.62 -10.86
N TYR A 471 -18.78 -21.91 -10.96
CA TYR A 471 -17.76 -22.94 -11.08
C TYR A 471 -17.84 -23.55 -12.48
N ILE A 472 -16.78 -23.36 -13.26
CA ILE A 472 -16.72 -23.78 -14.67
C ILE A 472 -15.55 -24.72 -14.84
N ASN A 473 -15.76 -25.90 -15.42
CA ASN A 473 -14.67 -26.84 -15.67
C ASN A 473 -13.82 -26.45 -16.88
N VAL A 474 -12.73 -27.19 -17.12
CA VAL A 474 -11.79 -26.92 -18.22
C VAL A 474 -12.41 -27.06 -19.62
N ASN A 475 -13.58 -27.70 -19.74
CA ASN A 475 -14.32 -27.82 -21.00
C ASN A 475 -15.31 -26.65 -21.21
N GLY A 476 -15.39 -25.71 -20.26
CA GLY A 476 -16.32 -24.58 -20.31
C GLY A 476 -17.73 -24.91 -19.80
N GLU A 477 -17.94 -26.08 -19.18
CA GLU A 477 -19.25 -26.48 -18.65
C GLU A 477 -19.43 -25.97 -17.22
N ALA A 478 -20.61 -25.45 -16.92
CA ALA A 478 -20.96 -25.03 -15.57
C ALA A 478 -21.24 -26.25 -14.68
N GLU A 479 -20.49 -26.39 -13.58
CA GLU A 479 -20.64 -27.48 -12.62
C GLU A 479 -21.36 -27.06 -11.33
N GLY A 480 -21.53 -25.76 -11.11
CA GLY A 480 -22.30 -25.23 -9.99
C GLY A 480 -22.00 -23.76 -9.73
N GLU A 481 -22.56 -23.26 -8.63
CA GLU A 481 -22.33 -21.91 -8.15
C GLU A 481 -22.40 -21.87 -6.62
N ALA A 482 -21.84 -20.82 -6.03
CA ALA A 482 -22.00 -20.53 -4.60
C ALA A 482 -22.21 -19.03 -4.37
N PRO A 483 -22.99 -18.63 -3.35
CA PRO A 483 -23.07 -17.23 -2.95
C PRO A 483 -21.68 -16.68 -2.60
N LEU A 484 -21.37 -15.47 -3.04
CA LEU A 484 -20.09 -14.82 -2.75
C LEU A 484 -19.85 -14.70 -1.24
N SER A 485 -20.91 -14.36 -0.48
CA SER A 485 -20.89 -14.25 0.99
C SER A 485 -20.36 -15.52 1.69
N ALA A 486 -20.67 -16.71 1.16
CA ALA A 486 -20.24 -17.99 1.71
C ALA A 486 -18.75 -18.29 1.48
N SER A 487 -18.10 -17.54 0.59
CA SER A 487 -16.67 -17.70 0.28
C SER A 487 -15.76 -16.81 1.12
N PHE A 488 -16.31 -15.88 1.91
CA PHE A 488 -15.51 -14.96 2.72
C PHE A 488 -14.76 -15.69 3.84
N PHE A 489 -13.46 -15.43 3.97
CA PHE A 489 -12.56 -16.07 4.94
C PHE A 489 -12.64 -17.60 4.98
N ALA A 490 -13.10 -18.22 3.89
CA ALA A 490 -13.34 -19.64 3.75
C ALA A 490 -12.51 -20.24 2.59
N PRO A 491 -11.17 -20.12 2.61
CA PRO A 491 -10.32 -20.59 1.52
C PRO A 491 -10.33 -22.12 1.37
N PHE A 492 -10.94 -22.84 2.32
CA PHE A 492 -10.95 -24.30 2.37
C PHE A 492 -11.58 -24.94 1.13
N ASP A 493 -12.54 -24.25 0.51
CA ASP A 493 -13.19 -24.74 -0.70
C ASP A 493 -12.19 -24.90 -1.85
N LEU A 494 -11.22 -23.98 -1.97
CA LEU A 494 -10.19 -24.00 -3.02
C LEU A 494 -9.23 -25.20 -2.93
N TYR A 495 -9.12 -25.87 -1.78
CA TYR A 495 -8.30 -27.07 -1.65
C TYR A 495 -8.98 -28.33 -2.17
N LYS A 496 -10.27 -28.28 -2.50
CA LYS A 496 -10.94 -29.39 -3.18
C LYS A 496 -10.34 -29.55 -4.58
N GLU A 497 -10.18 -30.79 -5.00
CA GLU A 497 -9.60 -31.14 -6.30
C GLU A 497 -10.33 -30.39 -7.44
N GLY A 498 -9.56 -29.68 -8.27
CA GLY A 498 -10.05 -28.88 -9.40
C GLY A 498 -10.79 -27.58 -9.04
N ARG A 499 -11.08 -27.29 -7.76
CA ARG A 499 -11.90 -26.12 -7.39
C ARG A 499 -11.23 -24.79 -7.70
N LEU A 500 -9.91 -24.68 -7.51
CA LEU A 500 -9.16 -23.47 -7.83
C LEU A 500 -9.29 -23.11 -9.31
N GLU A 501 -9.09 -24.10 -10.17
CA GLU A 501 -9.23 -23.96 -11.62
C GLU A 501 -10.68 -23.61 -11.99
N GLN A 502 -11.65 -24.24 -11.34
CA GLN A 502 -13.07 -23.96 -11.58
C GLN A 502 -13.48 -22.54 -11.20
N VAL A 503 -12.94 -22.01 -10.10
CA VAL A 503 -13.17 -20.62 -9.69
C VAL A 503 -12.52 -19.66 -10.68
N LEU A 504 -11.26 -19.90 -11.07
CA LEU A 504 -10.55 -19.07 -12.04
C LEU A 504 -11.30 -19.01 -13.38
N LEU A 505 -11.69 -20.16 -13.94
CA LEU A 505 -12.46 -20.23 -15.18
C LEU A 505 -13.88 -19.67 -15.01
N GLY A 506 -14.47 -19.83 -13.83
CA GLY A 506 -15.71 -19.17 -13.44
C GLY A 506 -15.65 -17.65 -13.55
N LEU A 507 -14.53 -17.03 -13.15
CA LEU A 507 -14.33 -15.59 -13.24
C LEU A 507 -14.27 -15.08 -14.69
N THR A 508 -13.73 -15.88 -15.62
CA THR A 508 -13.63 -15.51 -17.05
C THR A 508 -14.89 -15.86 -17.83
N GLY A 509 -15.60 -16.91 -17.44
CA GLY A 509 -16.83 -17.37 -18.10
C GLY A 509 -18.12 -16.73 -17.60
N SER A 510 -18.08 -16.00 -16.48
CA SER A 510 -19.24 -15.29 -15.90
C SER A 510 -19.09 -13.77 -15.97
N GLN A 511 -20.21 -13.06 -15.82
CA GLN A 511 -20.28 -11.60 -15.92
C GLN A 511 -20.11 -10.94 -14.55
N ALA A 512 -19.54 -9.73 -14.52
CA ALA A 512 -19.56 -8.87 -13.34
C ALA A 512 -21.00 -8.42 -13.02
N SER A 513 -21.19 -7.78 -11.86
CA SER A 513 -22.40 -7.00 -11.58
C SER A 513 -22.44 -5.71 -12.41
N GLN A 514 -23.64 -5.17 -12.65
CA GLN A 514 -23.85 -3.98 -13.51
C GLN A 514 -23.07 -2.73 -13.09
N GLY A 515 -22.62 -2.62 -11.84
CA GLY A 515 -21.79 -1.50 -11.37
C GLY A 515 -22.56 -0.27 -10.88
N ASP A 516 -23.89 -0.29 -10.93
CA ASP A 516 -24.76 0.83 -10.55
C ASP A 516 -25.46 0.66 -9.18
N SER A 517 -25.15 -0.43 -8.49
CA SER A 517 -25.72 -0.87 -7.23
C SER A 517 -24.77 -1.88 -6.57
N ILE A 518 -25.05 -2.30 -5.33
CA ILE A 518 -24.23 -3.28 -4.58
C ILE A 518 -25.03 -4.56 -4.36
N THR A 519 -24.43 -5.74 -4.54
CA THR A 519 -25.16 -6.99 -4.25
C THR A 519 -25.42 -7.14 -2.75
N GLU A 520 -26.62 -7.61 -2.38
CA GLU A 520 -27.01 -7.93 -1.00
C GLU A 520 -26.01 -8.89 -0.32
N GLN A 521 -25.32 -9.72 -1.09
CA GLN A 521 -24.28 -10.64 -0.61
C GLN A 521 -23.08 -9.93 0.04
N LEU A 522 -22.88 -8.64 -0.24
CA LEU A 522 -21.87 -7.78 0.39
C LEU A 522 -22.43 -6.92 1.53
N THR A 523 -23.76 -6.88 1.68
CA THR A 523 -24.44 -6.15 2.75
C THR A 523 -24.62 -6.98 4.02
N ASP A 524 -24.42 -8.30 3.94
CA ASP A 524 -24.44 -9.21 5.08
C ASP A 524 -23.36 -10.30 4.94
N ALA A 525 -22.17 -9.92 4.46
CA ALA A 525 -21.04 -10.83 4.31
C ALA A 525 -20.54 -11.24 5.70
N LEU A 526 -21.00 -12.41 6.17
CA LEU A 526 -20.77 -12.94 7.51
C LEU A 526 -21.29 -12.02 8.65
N GLY A 527 -22.27 -11.15 8.41
CA GLY A 527 -22.72 -10.17 9.42
C GLY A 527 -22.04 -8.80 9.30
N LEU A 528 -21.28 -8.55 8.22
CA LEU A 528 -20.69 -7.25 7.90
C LEU A 528 -21.28 -6.69 6.61
N ASP A 529 -21.58 -5.40 6.66
CA ASP A 529 -21.95 -4.60 5.49
C ASP A 529 -20.71 -3.87 4.96
N LEU A 530 -20.14 -4.39 3.86
CA LEU A 530 -18.90 -3.86 3.28
C LEU A 530 -19.09 -2.52 2.57
N ALA A 531 -20.30 -2.26 2.04
CA ALA A 531 -20.64 -0.96 1.47
C ALA A 531 -20.84 0.09 2.58
N ALA A 532 -21.49 -0.27 3.69
CA ALA A 532 -21.58 0.62 4.84
C ALA A 532 -20.21 0.87 5.47
N ASP A 533 -19.34 -0.14 5.58
CA ASP A 533 -17.95 0.02 6.04
C ASP A 533 -17.19 1.03 5.16
N THR A 534 -17.34 0.93 3.84
CA THR A 534 -16.69 1.84 2.89
C THR A 534 -17.18 3.28 3.03
N ILE A 535 -18.49 3.49 3.17
CA ILE A 535 -19.06 4.83 3.41
C ILE A 535 -18.57 5.38 4.76
N GLN A 536 -18.58 4.56 5.81
CA GLN A 536 -18.13 4.96 7.14
C GLN A 536 -16.63 5.28 7.17
N GLN A 537 -15.82 4.51 6.44
CA GLN A 537 -14.39 4.74 6.29
C GLN A 537 -14.09 6.04 5.55
N ALA A 538 -14.83 6.37 4.50
CA ALA A 538 -14.67 7.66 3.82
C ALA A 538 -14.94 8.84 4.77
N ARG A 539 -15.94 8.72 5.67
CA ARG A 539 -16.25 9.72 6.70
C ARG A 539 -15.16 9.79 7.77
N ASP A 540 -14.64 8.65 8.24
CA ASP A 540 -13.48 8.57 9.15
C ASP A 540 -12.23 9.24 8.57
N HIS A 541 -12.04 9.08 7.26
CA HIS A 541 -10.91 9.65 6.51
C HIS A 541 -11.08 11.14 6.17
N GLY A 542 -12.21 11.76 6.52
CA GLY A 542 -12.48 13.15 6.16
C GLY A 542 -12.55 13.36 4.65
N VAL A 543 -13.06 12.39 3.89
CA VAL A 543 -13.27 12.56 2.44
C VAL A 543 -14.39 13.58 2.22
N ALA A 544 -14.11 14.59 1.39
CA ALA A 544 -15.07 15.64 1.05
C ALA A 544 -16.31 15.07 0.34
N ALA A 545 -17.40 15.83 0.38
CA ALA A 545 -18.65 15.46 -0.29
C ALA A 545 -18.45 15.30 -1.81
N TYR A 546 -19.23 14.42 -2.41
CA TYR A 546 -19.23 14.08 -3.83
C TYR A 546 -19.24 15.31 -4.76
N THR A 547 -20.00 16.35 -4.42
CA THR A 547 -20.11 17.56 -5.24
C THR A 547 -18.79 18.35 -5.34
N GLN A 548 -17.93 18.29 -4.33
CA GLN A 548 -16.61 18.94 -4.37
C GLN A 548 -15.67 18.21 -5.33
N TRP A 549 -15.74 16.88 -5.36
CA TRP A 549 -14.96 16.06 -6.29
C TRP A 549 -15.40 16.26 -7.74
N ARG A 550 -16.72 16.39 -7.98
CA ARG A 550 -17.23 16.80 -9.29
C ARG A 550 -16.63 18.12 -9.76
N GLN A 551 -16.58 19.12 -8.86
CA GLN A 551 -16.02 20.43 -9.17
C GLN A 551 -14.51 20.33 -9.47
N LEU A 552 -13.74 19.57 -8.69
CA LEU A 552 -12.33 19.30 -8.95
C LEU A 552 -12.12 18.65 -10.32
N CYS A 553 -13.01 17.75 -10.72
CA CYS A 553 -12.99 17.10 -12.02
C CYS A 553 -13.55 17.96 -13.17
N GLY A 554 -13.90 19.23 -12.93
CA GLY A 554 -14.41 20.15 -13.94
C GLY A 554 -15.83 19.82 -14.43
N LEU A 555 -16.60 19.05 -13.67
CA LEU A 555 -17.99 18.73 -13.98
C LEU A 555 -18.94 19.88 -13.57
N PRO A 556 -20.14 19.97 -14.17
CA PRO A 556 -21.11 21.02 -13.82
C PRO A 556 -21.43 21.06 -12.32
N PRO A 557 -21.52 22.26 -11.71
CA PRO A 557 -21.82 22.42 -10.30
C PRO A 557 -23.23 21.92 -9.97
N VAL A 558 -23.39 21.40 -8.75
CA VAL A 558 -24.65 20.80 -8.29
C VAL A 558 -25.12 21.54 -7.04
N THR A 559 -26.24 22.24 -7.16
CA THR A 559 -26.89 22.97 -6.05
C THR A 559 -28.17 22.28 -5.57
N GLN A 560 -28.75 21.45 -6.42
CA GLN A 560 -30.02 20.76 -6.22
C GLN A 560 -29.97 19.42 -6.96
N PHE A 561 -30.74 18.42 -6.50
CA PHE A 561 -30.70 17.07 -7.07
C PHE A 561 -30.96 16.99 -8.58
N ARG A 562 -31.78 17.90 -9.14
CA ARG A 562 -32.08 17.93 -10.58
C ARG A 562 -30.87 18.25 -11.47
N ASP A 563 -29.84 18.89 -10.93
CA ASP A 563 -28.62 19.24 -11.68
C ASP A 563 -27.80 17.99 -12.04
N LEU A 564 -28.11 16.82 -11.46
CA LEU A 564 -27.45 15.54 -11.72
C LEU A 564 -27.99 14.82 -12.96
N ASN A 565 -29.00 15.36 -13.65
CA ASN A 565 -29.67 14.72 -14.80
C ASN A 565 -28.74 14.42 -15.98
N THR A 566 -27.61 15.12 -16.10
CA THR A 566 -26.63 14.88 -17.16
C THR A 566 -25.70 13.71 -16.86
N THR A 567 -25.59 13.28 -15.61
CA THR A 567 -24.63 12.24 -15.17
C THR A 567 -25.28 11.05 -14.49
N MET A 568 -26.57 11.10 -14.18
CA MET A 568 -27.31 10.04 -13.49
C MET A 568 -28.68 9.83 -14.11
N ALA A 569 -29.15 8.58 -14.10
CA ALA A 569 -30.52 8.26 -14.47
C ALA A 569 -31.54 8.88 -13.49
N PRO A 570 -32.74 9.31 -13.94
CA PRO A 570 -33.75 9.93 -13.09
C PRO A 570 -34.11 9.10 -11.84
N SER A 571 -34.21 7.77 -11.97
CA SER A 571 -34.48 6.86 -10.85
C SER A 571 -33.41 6.89 -9.76
N LYS A 572 -32.13 7.05 -10.13
CA LYS A 572 -31.01 7.17 -9.19
C LYS A 572 -31.02 8.54 -8.49
N ILE A 573 -31.44 9.59 -9.19
CA ILE A 573 -31.62 10.93 -8.60
C ILE A 573 -32.77 10.92 -7.57
N ASP A 574 -33.88 10.25 -7.88
CA ASP A 574 -34.98 10.06 -6.93
C ASP A 574 -34.52 9.27 -5.69
N MET A 575 -33.69 8.23 -5.89
CA MET A 575 -33.08 7.49 -4.81
C MET A 575 -32.21 8.39 -3.92
N LEU A 576 -31.31 9.19 -4.49
CA LEU A 576 -30.48 10.16 -3.74
C LEU A 576 -31.33 11.15 -2.95
N ARG A 577 -32.40 11.68 -3.54
CA ARG A 577 -33.34 12.61 -2.88
C ARG A 577 -34.05 11.98 -1.69
N SER A 578 -34.27 10.66 -1.72
CA SER A 578 -34.85 9.92 -0.59
C SER A 578 -33.86 9.63 0.53
N MET A 579 -32.56 9.66 0.24
CA MET A 579 -31.48 9.31 1.18
C MET A 579 -30.84 10.54 1.84
N TYR A 580 -30.64 11.63 1.09
CA TYR A 580 -29.97 12.84 1.54
C TYR A 580 -30.90 14.04 1.54
N ARG A 581 -30.72 14.93 2.52
CA ARG A 581 -31.46 16.20 2.59
C ARG A 581 -30.96 17.22 1.56
N SER A 582 -29.65 17.25 1.32
CA SER A 582 -28.98 18.14 0.38
C SER A 582 -28.03 17.36 -0.52
N PRO A 583 -27.87 17.72 -1.81
CA PRO A 583 -26.87 17.11 -2.67
C PRO A 583 -25.43 17.36 -2.20
N ALA A 584 -25.19 18.43 -1.42
CA ALA A 584 -23.88 18.74 -0.84
C ALA A 584 -23.48 17.79 0.31
N ASP A 585 -24.37 16.89 0.75
CA ASP A 585 -24.09 15.91 1.78
C ASP A 585 -23.66 14.54 1.23
N ILE A 586 -23.86 14.29 -0.08
CA ILE A 586 -23.67 12.99 -0.72
C ILE A 586 -22.22 12.51 -0.50
N ASP A 587 -22.05 11.33 0.09
CA ASP A 587 -20.74 10.71 0.23
C ASP A 587 -20.17 10.31 -1.14
N LEU A 588 -18.87 10.53 -1.36
CA LEU A 588 -18.21 10.29 -2.66
C LEU A 588 -18.46 8.88 -3.22
N PHE A 589 -18.40 7.85 -2.37
CA PHE A 589 -18.66 6.47 -2.80
C PHE A 589 -20.09 6.30 -3.36
N VAL A 590 -21.10 6.82 -2.65
CA VAL A 590 -22.51 6.71 -3.05
C VAL A 590 -22.76 7.48 -4.35
N GLY A 591 -22.25 8.71 -4.44
CA GLY A 591 -22.38 9.53 -5.64
C GLY A 591 -21.69 8.90 -6.85
N GLY A 592 -20.46 8.40 -6.69
CA GLY A 592 -19.69 7.81 -7.79
C GLY A 592 -20.27 6.50 -8.32
N VAL A 593 -20.78 5.61 -7.46
CA VAL A 593 -21.45 4.36 -7.88
C VAL A 593 -22.76 4.63 -8.63
N LEU A 594 -23.50 5.67 -8.24
CA LEU A 594 -24.78 6.00 -8.87
C LEU A 594 -24.65 6.78 -10.19
N GLU A 595 -23.46 7.23 -10.56
CA GLU A 595 -23.25 7.81 -11.88
C GLU A 595 -23.53 6.80 -13.00
N SER A 596 -23.96 7.30 -14.16
CA SER A 596 -23.98 6.50 -15.38
C SER A 596 -22.55 6.35 -15.89
N PRO A 597 -22.13 5.14 -16.32
CA PRO A 597 -20.81 4.93 -16.88
C PRO A 597 -20.54 5.83 -18.09
N VAL A 598 -19.29 6.25 -18.25
CA VAL A 598 -18.82 6.90 -19.47
C VAL A 598 -18.88 5.89 -20.63
N GLU A 599 -19.03 6.36 -21.86
CA GLU A 599 -19.08 5.48 -23.03
C GLU A 599 -17.82 4.59 -23.12
N GLY A 600 -18.02 3.27 -23.22
CA GLY A 600 -16.94 2.29 -23.24
C GLY A 600 -16.22 2.06 -21.91
N ALA A 601 -16.74 2.62 -20.81
CA ALA A 601 -16.21 2.50 -19.46
C ALA A 601 -17.16 1.71 -18.54
N VAL A 602 -16.69 1.31 -17.36
CA VAL A 602 -17.53 0.70 -16.31
C VAL A 602 -17.84 1.66 -15.15
N VAL A 603 -17.18 2.83 -15.12
CA VAL A 603 -17.34 3.84 -14.08
C VAL A 603 -17.86 5.16 -14.64
N GLY A 604 -18.54 5.93 -13.79
CA GLY A 604 -19.00 7.27 -14.11
C GLY A 604 -17.88 8.31 -14.19
N PRO A 605 -18.17 9.54 -14.68
CA PRO A 605 -17.17 10.56 -14.95
C PRO A 605 -16.34 11.00 -13.72
N THR A 606 -16.91 11.02 -12.51
CA THR A 606 -16.17 11.41 -11.30
C THR A 606 -15.13 10.35 -10.93
N PHE A 607 -15.52 9.08 -10.92
CA PHE A 607 -14.57 7.99 -10.68
C PHE A 607 -13.57 7.85 -11.83
N ALA A 608 -13.98 8.04 -13.08
CA ALA A 608 -13.07 8.02 -14.23
C ALA A 608 -11.96 9.09 -14.09
N CYS A 609 -12.31 10.30 -13.66
CA CYS A 609 -11.36 11.37 -13.37
C CYS A 609 -10.38 11.00 -12.24
N LEU A 610 -10.89 10.55 -11.08
CA LEU A 610 -10.05 10.21 -9.92
C LEU A 610 -9.13 9.01 -10.19
N LEU A 611 -9.65 7.97 -10.84
CA LEU A 611 -8.87 6.80 -11.22
C LEU A 611 -7.86 7.14 -12.31
N GLY A 612 -8.23 7.95 -13.31
CA GLY A 612 -7.32 8.41 -14.36
C GLY A 612 -6.12 9.17 -13.80
N GLN A 613 -6.35 10.11 -12.88
CA GLN A 613 -5.27 10.81 -12.15
C GLN A 613 -4.41 9.83 -11.33
N GLN A 614 -5.03 8.89 -10.62
CA GLN A 614 -4.29 7.94 -9.79
C GLN A 614 -3.40 7.00 -10.62
N PHE A 615 -3.90 6.47 -11.74
CA PHE A 615 -3.11 5.60 -12.62
C PHE A 615 -2.02 6.38 -13.36
N GLN A 616 -2.25 7.65 -13.66
CA GLN A 616 -1.22 8.53 -14.22
C GLN A 616 -0.05 8.66 -13.25
N LEU A 617 -0.32 8.94 -11.96
CA LEU A 617 0.72 9.01 -10.93
C LEU A 617 1.46 7.68 -10.79
N VAL A 618 0.75 6.55 -10.72
CA VAL A 618 1.37 5.20 -10.60
C VAL A 618 2.38 4.94 -11.73
N ARG A 619 2.10 5.40 -12.95
CA ARG A 619 2.99 5.26 -14.11
C ARG A 619 4.15 6.25 -14.09
N GLN A 620 3.85 7.54 -13.90
CA GLN A 620 4.81 8.63 -14.11
C GLN A 620 5.80 8.79 -12.95
N THR A 621 5.43 8.37 -11.74
CA THR A 621 6.25 8.56 -10.54
C THR A 621 6.99 7.30 -10.08
N ASP A 622 6.83 6.19 -10.80
CA ASP A 622 7.52 4.93 -10.49
C ASP A 622 8.82 4.80 -11.28
N ARG A 623 9.97 4.97 -10.61
CA ARG A 623 11.30 4.82 -11.22
C ARG A 623 11.48 3.46 -11.89
N PHE A 624 10.85 2.44 -11.32
CA PHE A 624 10.96 1.06 -11.76
C PHE A 624 9.82 0.65 -12.71
N TRP A 625 8.98 1.59 -13.16
CA TRP A 625 7.97 1.35 -14.19
C TRP A 625 8.61 0.58 -15.35
N PHE A 626 7.96 -0.49 -15.81
CA PHE A 626 8.62 -1.47 -16.66
C PHE A 626 9.15 -0.86 -17.97
N GLU A 627 8.52 0.18 -18.54
CA GLU A 627 8.97 0.83 -19.77
C GLU A 627 10.09 1.88 -19.57
N ASN A 628 10.48 2.21 -18.33
CA ASN A 628 11.46 3.26 -18.08
C ASN A 628 12.89 2.82 -18.45
N GLU A 629 13.66 3.77 -19.01
CA GLU A 629 15.09 3.60 -19.32
C GLU A 629 15.98 4.16 -18.20
N VAL A 630 15.69 3.85 -16.93
CA VAL A 630 16.47 4.31 -15.77
C VAL A 630 17.44 3.21 -15.31
N PRO A 631 18.76 3.31 -15.54
CA PRO A 631 19.74 2.33 -15.06
C PRO A 631 19.92 2.38 -13.54
N PRO A 632 20.27 1.27 -12.87
CA PRO A 632 20.44 -0.08 -13.41
C PRO A 632 19.12 -0.88 -13.50
N SER A 633 17.98 -0.25 -13.21
CA SER A 633 16.65 -0.86 -13.15
C SER A 633 15.95 -1.07 -14.50
N ALA A 634 16.45 -0.49 -15.58
CA ALA A 634 15.87 -0.59 -16.92
C ALA A 634 15.91 -2.04 -17.46
N PHE A 635 14.85 -2.46 -18.14
CA PHE A 635 14.87 -3.68 -18.96
C PHE A 635 15.60 -3.40 -20.29
N THR A 636 16.16 -4.43 -20.92
CA THR A 636 16.66 -4.27 -22.30
C THR A 636 15.48 -4.17 -23.28
N LYS A 637 15.73 -3.67 -24.49
CA LYS A 637 14.68 -3.56 -25.53
C LYS A 637 14.10 -4.93 -25.89
N GLU A 638 14.94 -5.97 -25.88
CA GLU A 638 14.54 -7.36 -26.11
C GLU A 638 13.63 -7.86 -24.98
N GLN A 639 13.98 -7.57 -23.72
CA GLN A 639 13.15 -7.91 -22.56
C GLN A 639 11.80 -7.19 -22.61
N LEU A 640 11.77 -5.90 -22.96
CA LEU A 640 10.52 -5.14 -23.13
C LEU A 640 9.63 -5.72 -24.23
N TYR A 641 10.22 -6.11 -25.35
CA TYR A 641 9.49 -6.74 -26.43
C TYR A 641 8.82 -8.05 -25.98
N GLN A 642 9.47 -8.82 -25.10
CA GLN A 642 8.90 -10.04 -24.53
C GLN A 642 7.82 -9.74 -23.48
N ILE A 643 8.01 -8.75 -22.60
CA ILE A 643 7.02 -8.34 -21.59
C ILE A 643 5.72 -7.88 -22.25
N ARG A 644 5.80 -7.14 -23.37
CA ARG A 644 4.63 -6.64 -24.11
C ARG A 644 3.73 -7.73 -24.71
N LYS A 645 4.17 -9.00 -24.68
CA LYS A 645 3.36 -10.16 -25.10
C LYS A 645 2.51 -10.72 -23.96
N SER A 646 2.73 -10.30 -22.72
CA SER A 646 1.96 -10.77 -21.57
C SER A 646 0.52 -10.34 -21.67
N SER A 647 -0.39 -11.30 -21.49
CA SER A 647 -1.82 -11.08 -21.36
C SER A 647 -2.40 -11.91 -20.24
N MET A 648 -3.54 -11.50 -19.69
CA MET A 648 -4.21 -12.28 -18.65
C MET A 648 -4.62 -13.67 -19.17
N ALA A 649 -5.09 -13.76 -20.42
CA ALA A 649 -5.42 -15.03 -21.07
C ALA A 649 -4.21 -15.98 -21.12
N ARG A 650 -3.01 -15.45 -21.46
CA ARG A 650 -1.78 -16.24 -21.46
C ARG A 650 -1.37 -16.69 -20.06
N LEU A 651 -1.54 -15.85 -19.04
CA LEU A 651 -1.28 -16.24 -17.64
C LEU A 651 -2.17 -17.43 -17.22
N PHE A 652 -3.44 -17.42 -17.61
CA PHE A 652 -4.37 -18.54 -17.36
C PHE A 652 -3.90 -19.81 -18.08
N CYS A 653 -3.63 -19.74 -19.39
CA CYS A 653 -3.14 -20.89 -20.17
C CYS A 653 -1.83 -21.49 -19.61
N ASN A 654 -0.95 -20.67 -19.03
CA ASN A 654 0.34 -21.12 -18.49
C ASN A 654 0.23 -21.83 -17.13
N ASN A 655 -0.86 -21.61 -16.38
CA ASN A 655 -0.96 -22.00 -14.96
C ASN A 655 -2.22 -22.81 -14.61
N ILE A 656 -3.07 -23.10 -15.59
CA ILE A 656 -4.25 -23.95 -15.47
C ILE A 656 -4.12 -25.11 -16.46
N ASP A 657 -3.91 -26.31 -15.94
CA ASP A 657 -3.78 -27.51 -16.76
C ASP A 657 -5.11 -27.85 -17.45
N GLY A 658 -5.04 -28.24 -18.72
CA GLY A 658 -6.21 -28.73 -19.49
C GLY A 658 -7.02 -27.66 -20.22
N VAL A 659 -6.77 -26.36 -19.98
CA VAL A 659 -7.41 -25.28 -20.74
C VAL A 659 -6.86 -25.25 -22.16
N ARG A 660 -7.75 -25.36 -23.15
CA ARG A 660 -7.36 -25.40 -24.57
C ARG A 660 -7.53 -24.07 -25.28
N GLU A 661 -8.59 -23.34 -24.95
CA GLU A 661 -8.94 -22.08 -25.60
C GLU A 661 -9.46 -21.07 -24.60
N LEU A 662 -9.11 -19.80 -24.83
CA LEU A 662 -9.59 -18.65 -24.08
C LEU A 662 -9.75 -17.46 -25.02
N PRO A 663 -10.65 -16.52 -24.72
CA PRO A 663 -10.68 -15.24 -25.43
C PRO A 663 -9.35 -14.49 -25.19
N PRO A 664 -8.83 -13.74 -26.20
CA PRO A 664 -7.61 -12.96 -26.05
C PRO A 664 -7.64 -11.96 -24.87
N ASN A 665 -8.81 -11.37 -24.59
CA ASN A 665 -9.03 -10.52 -23.42
C ASN A 665 -10.10 -11.14 -22.51
N VAL A 666 -9.67 -11.75 -21.41
CA VAL A 666 -10.55 -12.44 -20.45
C VAL A 666 -11.28 -11.51 -19.47
N PHE A 667 -10.99 -10.20 -19.50
CA PHE A 667 -11.76 -9.19 -18.76
C PHE A 667 -13.06 -8.81 -19.47
N LEU A 668 -13.11 -9.03 -20.78
CA LEU A 668 -14.27 -8.75 -21.61
C LEU A 668 -15.03 -10.05 -21.87
N LYS A 669 -16.35 -9.93 -21.97
CA LYS A 669 -17.21 -11.03 -22.38
C LYS A 669 -16.78 -11.54 -23.75
N GLN A 670 -16.92 -12.85 -23.96
CA GLN A 670 -16.66 -13.46 -25.25
C GLN A 670 -17.61 -12.88 -26.31
N ASP A 671 -17.05 -12.55 -27.47
CA ASP A 671 -17.79 -12.02 -28.62
C ASP A 671 -17.29 -12.72 -29.90
N PRO A 672 -18.17 -13.21 -30.78
CA PRO A 672 -17.76 -13.95 -31.99
C PRO A 672 -16.84 -13.17 -32.95
N PHE A 673 -16.78 -11.84 -32.85
CA PHE A 673 -16.05 -10.99 -33.79
C PHE A 673 -14.83 -10.31 -33.14
N LEU A 674 -15.00 -9.70 -31.98
CA LEU A 674 -13.99 -8.84 -31.35
C LEU A 674 -13.18 -9.56 -30.25
N ASN A 675 -13.71 -10.66 -29.67
CA ASN A 675 -13.08 -11.36 -28.55
C ASN A 675 -13.42 -12.87 -28.54
N ALA A 676 -13.29 -13.51 -29.70
CA ALA A 676 -13.61 -14.92 -29.86
C ALA A 676 -12.54 -15.80 -29.18
N PRO A 677 -12.91 -16.95 -28.57
CA PRO A 677 -11.93 -17.89 -28.04
C PRO A 677 -10.90 -18.32 -29.10
N VAL A 678 -9.63 -18.35 -28.70
CA VAL A 678 -8.52 -18.84 -29.51
C VAL A 678 -7.76 -19.91 -28.74
N LEU A 679 -7.12 -20.82 -29.47
CA LEU A 679 -6.27 -21.84 -28.86
C LEU A 679 -5.14 -21.18 -28.05
N CYS A 680 -4.84 -21.75 -26.87
CA CYS A 680 -3.76 -21.27 -26.01
C CYS A 680 -2.41 -21.21 -26.74
N ASP A 681 -2.15 -22.07 -27.72
CA ASP A 681 -0.91 -22.05 -28.51
C ASP A 681 -0.81 -20.84 -29.46
N MET A 682 -1.94 -20.26 -29.85
CA MET A 682 -2.00 -19.10 -30.74
C MET A 682 -1.82 -17.76 -30.01
N LEU A 683 -1.96 -17.75 -28.68
CA LEU A 683 -1.69 -16.55 -27.89
C LEU A 683 -0.18 -16.21 -27.96
N PRO A 684 0.23 -14.95 -27.79
CA PRO A 684 1.66 -14.63 -27.69
C PRO A 684 2.30 -15.26 -26.45
N PHE A 685 3.51 -15.81 -26.56
CA PHE A 685 4.28 -16.34 -25.42
C PHE A 685 5.47 -15.44 -25.09
N LEU A 686 5.78 -15.33 -23.79
CA LEU A 686 6.94 -14.60 -23.29
C LEU A 686 8.17 -15.52 -23.35
N ASP A 687 9.15 -15.17 -24.20
CA ASP A 687 10.39 -15.94 -24.32
C ASP A 687 11.43 -15.48 -23.29
N LEU A 688 11.74 -16.35 -22.33
CA LEU A 688 12.71 -16.10 -21.27
C LEU A 688 14.18 -16.15 -21.73
N SER A 689 14.45 -16.54 -22.99
CA SER A 689 15.80 -16.49 -23.56
C SER A 689 16.40 -15.08 -23.51
N ALA A 690 15.56 -14.03 -23.52
CA ALA A 690 15.97 -12.63 -23.36
C ALA A 690 16.53 -12.29 -21.95
N TRP A 691 16.38 -13.19 -20.96
CA TRP A 691 17.00 -13.08 -19.63
C TRP A 691 18.26 -13.94 -19.49
N LYS A 692 18.70 -14.61 -20.55
CA LYS A 692 19.97 -15.34 -20.55
C LYS A 692 21.12 -14.36 -20.34
N SER A 693 21.87 -14.56 -19.28
CA SER A 693 23.03 -13.75 -18.93
C SER A 693 24.32 -14.53 -19.12
N ALA A 694 25.38 -13.85 -19.55
CA ALA A 694 26.70 -14.43 -19.53
C ALA A 694 27.09 -14.75 -18.07
N ARG A 695 27.89 -15.80 -17.89
CA ARG A 695 28.50 -16.13 -16.59
C ARG A 695 29.50 -15.02 -16.24
N SER A 696 29.02 -13.96 -15.61
CA SER A 696 29.85 -12.82 -15.24
C SER A 696 30.55 -13.10 -13.91
N GLY A 697 31.88 -13.29 -13.98
CA GLY A 697 32.79 -13.24 -12.83
C GLY A 697 33.40 -14.60 -12.44
N VAL A 698 34.73 -14.66 -12.47
CA VAL A 698 35.56 -15.76 -11.95
C VAL A 698 35.08 -16.15 -10.56
N LEU A 699 34.64 -17.40 -10.40
CA LEU A 699 34.47 -17.99 -9.07
C LEU A 699 35.87 -18.09 -8.48
N ILE A 700 36.18 -17.21 -7.54
CA ILE A 700 37.38 -17.33 -6.70
C ILE A 700 37.03 -18.40 -5.67
N PRO A 701 37.69 -19.57 -5.69
CA PRO A 701 37.46 -20.60 -4.69
C PRO A 701 37.69 -20.08 -3.26
N ASP A 702 36.93 -20.58 -2.27
CA ASP A 702 37.00 -20.09 -0.88
C ASP A 702 38.40 -20.23 -0.26
N ASP A 703 39.20 -21.20 -0.72
CA ASP A 703 40.61 -21.37 -0.40
C ASP A 703 41.47 -20.21 -0.92
N VAL A 704 41.25 -19.78 -2.16
CA VAL A 704 41.95 -18.62 -2.74
C VAL A 704 41.57 -17.33 -2.02
N PHE A 705 40.29 -17.17 -1.65
CA PHE A 705 39.85 -16.02 -0.84
C PHE A 705 40.49 -16.03 0.56
N GLY A 706 40.52 -17.20 1.20
CA GLY A 706 41.18 -17.41 2.50
C GLY A 706 42.67 -17.11 2.47
N ASP A 707 43.36 -17.52 1.40
CA ASP A 707 44.79 -17.30 1.20
C ASP A 707 45.10 -15.82 0.96
N VAL A 708 44.32 -15.14 0.12
CA VAL A 708 44.47 -13.69 -0.15
C VAL A 708 44.29 -12.88 1.14
N VAL A 709 43.26 -13.17 1.94
CA VAL A 709 43.03 -12.49 3.22
C VAL A 709 44.13 -12.81 4.24
N SER A 710 44.65 -14.04 4.24
CA SER A 710 45.75 -14.43 5.13
C SER A 710 47.05 -13.72 4.78
N LYS A 711 47.37 -13.60 3.49
CA LYS A 711 48.54 -12.86 3.00
C LYS A 711 48.42 -11.36 3.28
N ALA A 712 47.24 -10.77 3.05
CA ALA A 712 46.98 -9.37 3.40
C ALA A 712 47.19 -9.07 4.90
N LYS A 713 46.83 -10.01 5.79
CA LYS A 713 47.12 -9.90 7.22
C LYS A 713 48.63 -9.94 7.51
N MET A 714 49.38 -10.82 6.85
CA MET A 714 50.83 -10.91 7.00
C MET A 714 51.54 -9.63 6.53
N ASP A 715 51.08 -9.03 5.44
CA ASP A 715 51.67 -7.78 4.93
C ASP A 715 51.35 -6.58 5.82
N LEU A 716 50.15 -6.55 6.42
CA LEU A 716 49.84 -5.57 7.47
C LEU A 716 50.75 -5.73 8.69
N GLU A 717 51.00 -6.96 9.15
CA GLU A 717 51.92 -7.23 10.26
C GLU A 717 53.36 -6.82 9.93
N ARG A 718 53.80 -7.06 8.69
CA ARG A 718 55.11 -6.62 8.20
C ARG A 718 55.26 -5.11 8.28
N ARG A 719 54.28 -4.36 7.77
CA ARG A 719 54.28 -2.89 7.85
C ARG A 719 54.30 -2.38 9.29
N ARG A 720 53.54 -3.01 10.20
CA ARG A 720 53.60 -2.68 11.63
C ARG A 720 54.99 -2.92 12.22
N ASN A 721 55.64 -4.00 11.82
CA ASN A 721 57.00 -4.29 12.29
C ASN A 721 58.01 -3.28 11.74
N GLU A 722 57.87 -2.85 10.48
CA GLU A 722 58.67 -1.77 9.89
C GLU A 722 58.47 -0.44 10.63
N GLU A 723 57.23 -0.06 10.93
CA GLU A 723 56.92 1.13 11.74
C GLU A 723 57.52 1.03 13.16
N ARG A 724 57.53 -0.17 13.75
CA ARG A 724 58.16 -0.44 15.05
C ARG A 724 59.68 -0.27 14.98
N ILE A 725 60.32 -0.82 13.95
CA ILE A 725 61.77 -0.69 13.72
C ILE A 725 62.15 0.77 13.50
N LEU A 726 61.38 1.53 12.72
CA LEU A 726 61.59 2.98 12.53
C LEU A 726 61.49 3.75 13.86
N THR A 727 60.58 3.32 14.73
CA THR A 727 60.44 3.87 16.08
C THR A 727 61.64 3.54 16.97
N GLU A 728 62.11 2.29 16.95
CA GLU A 728 63.26 1.81 17.72
C GLU A 728 64.58 2.47 17.28
N LEU A 729 64.75 2.69 15.97
CA LEU A 729 65.89 3.38 15.37
C LEU A 729 65.83 4.91 15.51
N LYS A 730 64.78 5.46 16.15
CA LYS A 730 64.51 6.91 16.29
C LYS A 730 64.50 7.67 14.95
N LEU A 731 64.09 7.01 13.88
CA LEU A 731 63.94 7.60 12.54
C LEU A 731 62.57 8.28 12.37
N ASN A 732 61.69 8.15 13.35
CA ASN A 732 60.43 8.89 13.42
C ASN A 732 60.65 10.33 13.90
N ALA A 733 59.70 11.22 13.60
CA ALA A 733 59.73 12.60 14.07
C ALA A 733 59.87 12.64 15.60
N ASP A 734 60.88 13.36 16.10
CA ASP A 734 61.12 13.53 17.54
C ASP A 734 59.83 14.07 18.20
N PRO A 735 59.27 13.40 19.23
CA PRO A 735 58.08 13.87 19.94
C PRO A 735 58.18 15.29 20.49
N LYS A 736 59.41 15.80 20.70
CA LYS A 736 59.69 17.17 21.17
C LYS A 736 59.92 18.17 20.03
N SER A 737 59.96 17.73 18.78
CA SER A 737 60.02 18.62 17.62
C SER A 737 58.66 19.25 17.33
N SER A 738 58.66 20.36 16.58
CA SER A 738 57.43 20.99 16.08
C SER A 738 56.58 20.01 15.26
N LEU A 739 57.22 19.13 14.49
CA LEU A 739 56.54 18.11 13.68
C LEU A 739 55.94 16.98 14.54
N GLY A 740 56.66 16.48 15.54
CA GLY A 740 56.15 15.48 16.49
C GLY A 740 55.00 16.01 17.35
N THR A 741 55.05 17.29 17.71
CA THR A 741 53.97 17.99 18.41
C THR A 741 52.71 18.09 17.54
N ALA A 742 52.85 18.46 16.25
CA ALA A 742 51.73 18.51 15.31
C ALA A 742 51.06 17.13 15.11
N TYR A 743 51.84 16.04 15.05
CA TYR A 743 51.31 14.68 14.98
C TYR A 743 50.60 14.24 16.26
N ALA A 744 51.03 14.72 17.44
CA ALA A 744 50.36 14.43 18.71
C ALA A 744 48.94 15.04 18.79
N PHE A 745 48.72 16.22 18.19
CA PHE A 745 47.41 16.85 18.08
C PHE A 745 46.49 16.20 17.02
N SER A 746 47.05 15.38 16.12
CA SER A 746 46.32 14.68 15.06
C SER A 746 46.08 13.20 15.39
N ARG A 747 46.18 12.79 16.66
CA ARG A 747 46.04 11.39 17.06
C ARG A 747 44.59 10.90 16.81
N PRO A 748 44.39 9.85 16.01
CA PRO A 748 43.06 9.31 15.77
C PRO A 748 42.48 8.70 17.06
N ASN A 749 41.17 8.81 17.23
CA ASN A 749 40.48 8.13 18.32
C ASN A 749 40.48 6.60 18.10
N LYS A 750 40.17 5.82 19.15
CA LYS A 750 40.23 4.34 19.10
C LYS A 750 39.35 3.74 17.99
N GLN A 751 38.20 4.35 17.71
CA GLN A 751 37.26 3.87 16.69
C GLN A 751 37.80 4.11 15.27
N ALA A 752 38.43 5.27 15.04
CA ALA A 752 39.12 5.59 13.79
C ALA A 752 40.33 4.67 13.53
N VAL A 753 41.08 4.31 14.58
CA VAL A 753 42.18 3.33 14.47
C VAL A 753 41.66 1.94 14.11
N LEU A 754 40.54 1.51 14.70
CA LEU A 754 39.93 0.22 14.41
C LEU A 754 39.45 0.16 12.94
N LEU A 755 38.80 1.23 12.48
CA LEU A 755 38.32 1.37 11.10
C LEU A 755 39.48 1.42 10.08
N SER A 756 40.55 2.14 10.41
CA SER A 756 41.76 2.22 9.58
C SER A 756 42.44 0.86 9.43
N ASN A 757 42.52 0.07 10.51
CA ASN A 757 43.07 -1.30 10.45
C ASN A 757 42.25 -2.20 9.51
N THR A 758 40.92 -2.13 9.56
CA THR A 758 40.07 -2.89 8.63
C THR A 758 40.23 -2.39 7.19
N SER A 759 40.37 -1.08 6.99
CA SER A 759 40.57 -0.48 5.66
C SER A 759 41.90 -0.93 5.02
N LEU A 760 42.98 -0.98 5.79
CA LEU A 760 44.29 -1.43 5.31
C LEU A 760 44.28 -2.92 4.93
N ILE A 761 43.59 -3.77 5.68
CA ILE A 761 43.43 -5.20 5.32
C ILE A 761 42.69 -5.32 3.98
N LEU A 762 41.64 -4.52 3.77
CA LEU A 762 40.88 -4.52 2.51
C LEU A 762 41.71 -3.98 1.34
N GLU A 763 42.53 -2.96 1.57
CA GLU A 763 43.47 -2.42 0.57
C GLU A 763 44.48 -3.49 0.12
N TYR A 764 45.17 -4.14 1.07
CA TYR A 764 46.12 -5.21 0.76
C TYR A 764 45.46 -6.42 0.12
N ALA A 765 44.28 -6.83 0.60
CA ALA A 765 43.53 -7.92 0.00
C ALA A 765 43.12 -7.58 -1.44
N SER A 766 42.69 -6.35 -1.71
CA SER A 766 42.31 -5.90 -3.06
C SER A 766 43.52 -5.86 -4.00
N GLY A 767 44.67 -5.37 -3.53
CA GLY A 767 45.92 -5.37 -4.29
C GLY A 767 46.38 -6.78 -4.64
N GLU A 768 46.31 -7.70 -3.68
CA GLU A 768 46.66 -9.11 -3.89
C GLU A 768 45.67 -9.81 -4.84
N PHE A 769 44.36 -9.51 -4.74
CA PHE A 769 43.36 -10.00 -5.70
C PHE A 769 43.70 -9.56 -7.13
N MET A 770 44.08 -8.30 -7.31
CA MET A 770 44.49 -7.77 -8.62
C MET A 770 45.75 -8.45 -9.18
N SER A 771 46.68 -8.84 -8.31
CA SER A 771 47.95 -9.47 -8.71
C SER A 771 47.92 -11.01 -8.78
N THR A 772 46.85 -11.66 -8.33
CA THR A 772 46.76 -13.14 -8.33
C THR A 772 45.65 -13.67 -9.22
N VAL A 773 44.55 -12.92 -9.37
CA VAL A 773 43.38 -13.36 -10.14
C VAL A 773 43.38 -12.79 -11.57
N PHE A 774 44.06 -11.67 -11.81
CA PHE A 774 43.99 -10.94 -13.09
C PHE A 774 45.33 -10.77 -13.84
N SER A 775 46.42 -11.30 -13.29
CA SER A 775 47.74 -11.44 -13.94
C SER A 775 47.89 -12.82 -14.56
#